data_AF-S5LXX2-F1
#
_entry.id   AF-S5LXX2-F1
#
_cell.length_a   1.000
_cell.length_b   1.000
_cell.length_c   1.000
_cell.angle_alpha   90.00
_cell.angle_beta   90.00
_cell.angle_gamma   90.00
#
_symmetry.space_group_name_H-M   'P 1'
#
loop_
_entity.id
_entity.type
_entity.pdbx_description
1 polymer ?
#
loop_
_entity_poly.entity_id
_entity_poly.type
_entity_poly.pdbx_seq_one_letter_code
_entity_poly.pdbx_strand_id
1 'polypeptide(L)'
;MAKNFLKKTLGLFSFTLGTTLVTSSIVACGISLDSLMNRIVDPNVFKDTYSFNITSWNTAHTMQAEDQRVLSNVFDTLLKTDEYGRIYGSLVESTYGQSKHSNDDKYSYVGDTNDNKTEWTYKIRNEAKWSDHNGVIQRDVLPSDIITAAKYALVSANGSDVSSLWTSFIVGAAEINAQIDKESKESKESKESKKSSEEIVERIFKDYINNNKFGIIANDEEKTVTFKLVKSAPYFESLLTYSVFSPIIEAYSGVITDYTKTWYNGAFLPKEVNPNGKIILQKNKDYPLKDNVNIETIEYSYLEGSSSSRTRTLFESGSTTGFNISADDLKGWKTYIGDDYENPIFDGAYTTKSADSAASFLIFYNFYNWNMNDASNPTEQKIAESASKLLQSKDVRAFLSTTFDRSKFVRYFSKTIDEVGEPSKMLRNTFTGTEVAGFEGKDYTKFVSDVYDNKTGTTPPTDDSYSLQDGKDVFLDNSQKLYGKSRNELMDSINQFISKNELVKNKDGKVKLSFLLSPSGSVSTNPYVNYMIKTFNSIENNPIYVESTTPVSTDEYVTKAQSGKFDLFISGWSPDYKDPSSFLETQFLGGAYSNYNGNTKLFKKKGETKSNLTKAISVDDYEIAFSATNNDNSSAAKDLLEAWINYTNKTSDIDANITEEQERYKNFAEQEYSFFYETFIGLPLYTRAMPITWTVSNLIPYSKSYEAFGTAQYSYYGAKISQKLWTREQINDFMKTFNQNKKEVDADWTTHREGIVHWL
;
A
#
# COMPACT_ATOMS: atom_id res chain seq x y z
N MET A 1 61.08 -32.37 27.22
CA MET A 1 61.48 -33.08 25.98
C MET A 1 60.25 -33.85 25.49
N ALA A 2 59.91 -33.70 24.21
CA ALA A 2 58.85 -34.37 23.44
C ALA A 2 57.37 -33.94 23.65
N LYS A 3 56.82 -33.46 22.52
CA LYS A 3 55.42 -33.19 22.17
C LYS A 3 54.63 -34.49 21.90
N ASN A 4 53.30 -34.31 21.73
CA ASN A 4 52.31 -35.14 21.01
C ASN A 4 51.58 -36.20 21.88
N PHE A 5 50.27 -36.44 21.79
CA PHE A 5 49.26 -36.11 20.78
C PHE A 5 47.84 -36.37 21.34
N LEU A 6 46.84 -35.63 20.85
CA LEU A 6 45.39 -35.95 20.80
C LEU A 6 44.57 -36.15 22.10
N LYS A 7 43.75 -35.14 22.42
CA LYS A 7 42.29 -35.27 22.62
C LYS A 7 41.62 -33.88 22.67
N LYS A 8 41.19 -33.39 21.48
CA LYS A 8 39.97 -32.57 21.31
C LYS A 8 38.79 -33.57 21.44
N THR A 9 37.65 -33.30 22.06
CA THR A 9 36.62 -32.29 21.77
C THR A 9 35.55 -32.39 22.85
N LEU A 10 35.01 -31.26 23.30
CA LEU A 10 33.61 -30.96 23.69
C LEU A 10 33.62 -29.94 24.83
N GLY A 11 33.00 -28.79 24.60
CA GLY A 11 32.66 -27.85 25.66
C GLY A 11 32.56 -26.42 25.17
N LEU A 12 31.33 -25.89 25.21
CA LEU A 12 30.94 -24.48 25.28
C LEU A 12 30.73 -23.71 23.97
N PHE A 13 29.54 -23.87 23.39
CA PHE A 13 28.79 -22.76 22.78
C PHE A 13 27.59 -22.47 23.68
N SER A 14 27.74 -21.57 24.64
CA SER A 14 26.62 -20.90 25.30
C SER A 14 26.23 -19.69 24.46
N PHE A 15 25.19 -19.82 23.64
CA PHE A 15 24.51 -18.69 23.01
C PHE A 15 23.96 -17.78 24.12
N THR A 16 24.67 -16.70 24.42
CA THR A 16 24.10 -15.56 25.13
C THR A 16 23.56 -14.62 24.06
N LEU A 17 22.24 -14.62 23.90
CA LEU A 17 21.49 -13.60 23.16
C LEU A 17 21.71 -12.26 23.88
N GLY A 18 22.77 -11.55 23.47
CA GLY A 18 22.96 -10.16 23.84
C GLY A 18 21.88 -9.31 23.18
N THR A 19 21.04 -8.66 23.98
CA THR A 19 20.11 -7.61 23.58
C THR A 19 20.89 -6.36 23.19
N THR A 20 21.60 -6.41 22.07
CA THR A 20 22.12 -5.18 21.45
C THR A 20 20.95 -4.51 20.74
N LEU A 21 20.33 -3.53 21.40
CA LEU A 21 19.68 -2.44 20.68
C LEU A 21 20.67 -1.95 19.62
N VAL A 22 20.21 -1.77 18.37
CA VAL A 22 20.99 -1.09 17.35
C VAL A 22 21.00 0.39 17.73
N THR A 23 21.78 0.74 18.76
CA THR A 23 21.86 2.10 19.26
C THR A 23 22.30 3.05 18.16
N SER A 24 21.91 4.30 18.29
CA SER A 24 22.33 5.47 17.48
C SER A 24 23.84 5.68 17.38
N SER A 25 24.66 4.80 17.98
CA SER A 25 26.12 4.91 18.08
C SER A 25 26.92 3.98 17.15
N ILE A 26 26.28 3.19 16.27
CA ILE A 26 27.03 2.42 15.26
C ILE A 26 27.69 3.39 14.27
N VAL A 27 28.96 3.70 14.52
CA VAL A 27 29.87 4.35 13.60
C VAL A 27 30.51 3.25 12.77
N ALA A 28 30.11 3.12 11.51
CA ALA A 28 30.90 2.35 10.55
C ALA A 28 32.24 3.08 10.38
N CYS A 29 33.30 2.58 11.00
CA CYS A 29 34.66 2.96 10.62
C CYS A 29 34.79 2.59 9.14
N GLY A 30 35.17 3.55 8.28
CA GLY A 30 35.10 3.42 6.82
C GLY A 30 35.64 2.07 6.34
N ILE A 31 34.73 1.15 6.03
CA ILE A 31 35.06 -0.17 5.49
C ILE A 31 35.34 0.00 4.00
N SER A 32 36.41 -0.63 3.51
CA SER A 32 36.70 -0.58 2.06
C SER A 32 35.73 -1.48 1.29
N LEU A 33 35.48 -1.14 0.02
CA LEU A 33 34.66 -1.95 -0.87
C LEU A 33 35.19 -3.39 -1.01
N ASP A 34 36.51 -3.56 -1.05
CA ASP A 34 37.15 -4.88 -1.07
C ASP A 34 36.87 -5.68 0.22
N SER A 35 36.87 -5.01 1.37
CA SER A 35 36.51 -5.66 2.65
C SER A 35 35.04 -6.07 2.68
N LEU A 36 34.14 -5.30 2.06
CA LEU A 36 32.73 -5.66 1.92
C LEU A 36 32.55 -6.88 1.01
N MET A 37 33.19 -6.92 -0.15
CA MET A 37 33.14 -8.06 -1.08
C MET A 37 33.66 -9.35 -0.43
N ASN A 38 34.66 -9.24 0.44
CA ASN A 38 35.26 -10.39 1.10
C ASN A 38 34.61 -10.80 2.42
N ARG A 39 33.67 -10.00 2.94
CA ARG A 39 32.98 -10.29 4.20
C ARG A 39 32.15 -11.56 4.07
N ILE A 40 32.35 -12.47 5.02
CA ILE A 40 31.56 -13.70 5.13
C ILE A 40 30.41 -13.44 6.11
N VAL A 41 29.18 -13.74 5.69
CA VAL A 41 27.97 -13.69 6.52
C VAL A 41 27.38 -15.09 6.69
N ASP A 42 26.53 -15.26 7.70
CA ASP A 42 25.76 -16.51 7.87
C ASP A 42 24.63 -16.55 6.83
N PRO A 43 24.61 -17.53 5.90
CA PRO A 43 23.59 -17.61 4.87
C PRO A 43 22.22 -18.07 5.41
N ASN A 44 22.15 -18.49 6.68
CA ASN A 44 20.91 -18.95 7.30
C ASN A 44 20.19 -17.84 8.10
N VAL A 45 20.79 -16.64 8.21
CA VAL A 45 20.24 -15.54 9.02
C VAL A 45 20.00 -14.31 8.16
N PHE A 46 18.73 -13.98 7.95
CA PHE A 46 18.33 -12.71 7.36
C PHE A 46 18.20 -11.63 8.44
N LYS A 47 18.74 -10.44 8.17
CA LYS A 47 18.74 -9.31 9.10
C LYS A 47 18.21 -8.06 8.43
N ASP A 48 17.24 -7.42 9.06
CA ASP A 48 16.69 -6.15 8.60
C ASP A 48 16.24 -5.29 9.79
N THR A 49 15.62 -4.15 9.51
CA THR A 49 15.12 -3.22 10.51
C THR A 49 13.62 -3.02 10.40
N TYR A 50 13.01 -2.53 11.49
CA TYR A 50 11.61 -2.13 11.51
C TYR A 50 11.46 -0.80 12.26
N SER A 51 10.48 0.02 11.85
CA SER A 51 10.30 1.37 12.42
C SER A 51 9.05 1.51 13.29
N PHE A 52 8.10 0.58 13.17
CA PHE A 52 6.83 0.60 13.91
C PHE A 52 6.54 -0.77 14.49
N ASN A 53 6.12 -0.82 15.75
CA ASN A 53 5.71 -2.09 16.36
C ASN A 53 4.47 -2.64 15.67
N ILE A 54 4.35 -3.97 15.64
CA ILE A 54 3.19 -4.66 15.09
C ILE A 54 1.93 -4.21 15.83
N THR A 55 0.93 -3.75 15.08
CA THR A 55 -0.32 -3.24 15.66
C THR A 55 -1.23 -4.39 16.12
N SER A 56 -1.24 -5.48 15.36
CA SER A 56 -2.04 -6.68 15.64
C SER A 56 -1.44 -7.92 14.96
N TRP A 57 -1.42 -9.05 15.68
CA TRP A 57 -1.10 -10.39 15.17
C TRP A 57 -2.32 -11.09 14.55
N ASN A 58 -3.27 -10.30 14.03
CA ASN A 58 -4.46 -10.77 13.33
C ASN A 58 -4.49 -10.15 11.93
N THR A 59 -4.33 -10.99 10.90
CA THR A 59 -4.32 -10.54 9.50
C THR A 59 -5.65 -9.99 9.00
N ALA A 60 -6.75 -10.27 9.69
CA ALA A 60 -8.06 -9.67 9.42
C ALA A 60 -8.24 -8.29 10.08
N HIS A 61 -7.23 -7.78 10.80
CA HIS A 61 -7.27 -6.45 11.42
C HIS A 61 -6.58 -5.37 10.60
N THR A 62 -5.37 -5.63 10.09
CA THR A 62 -4.46 -4.58 9.58
C THR A 62 -4.13 -4.73 8.10
N MET A 63 -4.07 -3.61 7.40
CA MET A 63 -3.56 -3.48 6.03
C MET A 63 -2.15 -2.86 5.96
N GLN A 64 -1.54 -2.55 7.10
CA GLN A 64 -0.31 -1.75 7.16
C GLN A 64 0.90 -2.52 6.62
N ALA A 65 1.62 -1.93 5.66
CA ALA A 65 2.85 -2.50 5.10
C ALA A 65 3.88 -2.90 6.17
N GLU A 66 4.01 -2.10 7.23
CA GLU A 66 4.96 -2.35 8.32
C GLU A 66 4.55 -3.57 9.17
N ASP A 67 3.26 -3.84 9.35
CA ASP A 67 2.80 -5.08 9.97
C ASP A 67 3.12 -6.27 9.05
N GLN A 68 2.86 -6.12 7.74
CA GLN A 68 3.05 -7.18 6.76
C GLN A 68 4.50 -7.62 6.59
N ARG A 69 5.50 -6.74 6.81
CA ARG A 69 6.93 -7.14 6.92
C ARG A 69 7.15 -8.34 7.84
N VAL A 70 6.37 -8.44 8.92
CA VAL A 70 6.42 -9.59 9.83
C VAL A 70 5.31 -10.59 9.55
N LEU A 71 4.06 -10.14 9.41
CA LEU A 71 2.89 -11.01 9.32
C LEU A 71 2.96 -11.95 8.10
N SER A 72 3.45 -11.49 6.94
CA SER A 72 3.52 -12.30 5.72
C SER A 72 4.52 -13.47 5.78
N ASN A 73 5.34 -13.51 6.84
CA ASN A 73 6.28 -14.59 7.11
C ASN A 73 5.73 -15.63 8.10
N VAL A 74 4.81 -15.24 8.98
CA VAL A 74 4.25 -16.09 10.05
C VAL A 74 2.81 -16.53 9.80
N PHE A 75 2.08 -15.80 8.96
CA PHE A 75 0.80 -16.18 8.39
C PHE A 75 0.97 -16.39 6.90
N ASP A 76 0.40 -17.48 6.39
CA ASP A 76 0.38 -17.75 4.96
C ASP A 76 -0.93 -17.29 4.31
N THR A 77 -0.85 -17.03 3.01
CA THR A 77 -1.97 -16.63 2.16
C THR A 77 -2.53 -17.82 1.38
N LEU A 78 -3.72 -17.70 0.79
CA LEU A 78 -4.22 -18.76 -0.08
C LEU A 78 -3.29 -18.93 -1.28
N LEU A 79 -2.94 -17.83 -1.95
CA LEU A 79 -2.06 -17.81 -3.11
C LEU A 79 -0.82 -16.97 -2.83
N LYS A 80 0.27 -17.21 -3.56
CA LYS A 80 1.50 -16.40 -3.52
C LYS A 80 2.06 -16.24 -4.94
N THR A 81 3.09 -15.43 -5.08
CA THR A 81 3.84 -15.30 -6.34
C THR A 81 5.24 -15.86 -6.24
N ASP A 82 5.71 -16.50 -7.31
CA ASP A 82 7.07 -17.02 -7.42
C ASP A 82 8.06 -15.95 -7.93
N GLU A 83 9.32 -16.34 -8.13
CA GLU A 83 10.40 -15.47 -8.61
C GLU A 83 10.15 -14.83 -9.98
N TYR A 84 9.31 -15.42 -10.82
CA TYR A 84 8.98 -14.91 -12.15
C TYR A 84 7.71 -14.04 -12.15
N GLY A 85 7.06 -13.89 -10.99
CA GLY A 85 5.80 -13.19 -10.82
C GLY A 85 4.57 -14.10 -10.99
N ARG A 86 4.75 -15.43 -11.02
CA ARG A 86 3.65 -16.35 -11.26
C ARG A 86 2.83 -16.64 -10.02
N ILE A 87 1.50 -16.59 -10.11
CA ILE A 87 0.63 -16.93 -8.99
C ILE A 87 0.56 -18.45 -8.82
N TYR A 88 0.79 -18.94 -7.60
CA TYR A 88 0.72 -20.35 -7.23
C TYR A 88 -0.07 -20.53 -5.92
N GLY A 89 -0.51 -21.77 -5.64
CA GLY A 89 -1.22 -22.12 -4.41
C GLY A 89 -0.26 -22.26 -3.22
N SER A 90 -0.44 -21.42 -2.19
CA SER A 90 0.37 -21.50 -0.97
C SER A 90 -0.33 -22.37 0.08
N LEU A 91 -1.42 -21.90 0.71
CA LEU A 91 -2.26 -22.77 1.54
C LEU A 91 -3.15 -23.72 0.72
N VAL A 92 -3.37 -23.41 -0.56
CA VAL A 92 -4.15 -24.25 -1.49
C VAL A 92 -3.26 -25.01 -2.47
N GLU A 93 -3.78 -26.07 -3.07
CA GLU A 93 -3.11 -26.87 -4.09
C GLU A 93 -2.93 -26.07 -5.40
N SER A 94 -1.70 -25.88 -5.86
CA SER A 94 -1.38 -25.06 -7.05
C SER A 94 -1.98 -25.57 -8.36
N THR A 95 -2.25 -26.87 -8.46
CA THR A 95 -2.70 -27.54 -9.69
C THR A 95 -4.20 -27.80 -9.72
N TYR A 96 -4.96 -27.40 -8.69
CA TYR A 96 -6.36 -27.76 -8.51
C TYR A 96 -7.25 -27.35 -9.70
N GLY A 97 -7.14 -26.10 -10.16
CA GLY A 97 -7.91 -25.55 -11.27
C GLY A 97 -7.31 -25.82 -12.65
N GLN A 98 -6.03 -26.21 -12.74
CA GLN A 98 -5.30 -26.19 -14.01
C GLN A 98 -5.86 -27.15 -15.07
N SER A 99 -6.37 -28.31 -14.67
CA SER A 99 -6.91 -29.30 -15.62
C SER A 99 -8.22 -28.87 -16.30
N LYS A 100 -8.80 -27.73 -15.89
CA LYS A 100 -10.13 -27.28 -16.31
C LYS A 100 -10.10 -26.04 -17.21
N HIS A 101 -8.92 -25.46 -17.44
CA HIS A 101 -8.74 -24.26 -18.28
C HIS A 101 -8.15 -24.63 -19.64
N SER A 102 -8.39 -23.79 -20.66
CA SER A 102 -7.91 -24.05 -22.03
C SER A 102 -6.42 -23.70 -22.17
N ASN A 103 -5.74 -24.26 -23.17
CA ASN A 103 -4.35 -23.90 -23.51
C ASN A 103 -4.20 -22.46 -24.04
N ASP A 104 -5.30 -21.73 -24.31
CA ASP A 104 -5.26 -20.38 -24.88
C ASP A 104 -5.20 -19.27 -23.80
N ASP A 105 -5.39 -19.60 -22.52
CA ASP A 105 -5.27 -18.63 -21.44
C ASP A 105 -3.78 -18.32 -21.16
N LYS A 106 -3.34 -17.09 -21.45
CA LYS A 106 -1.98 -16.61 -21.14
C LYS A 106 -1.61 -16.78 -19.65
N TYR A 107 -2.60 -16.87 -18.76
CA TYR A 107 -2.44 -17.13 -17.34
C TYR A 107 -3.20 -18.41 -16.97
N SER A 108 -2.52 -19.43 -16.46
CA SER A 108 -3.21 -20.55 -15.84
C SER A 108 -3.61 -20.18 -14.42
N TYR A 109 -4.92 -20.20 -14.14
CA TYR A 109 -5.44 -20.00 -12.80
C TYR A 109 -5.15 -21.20 -11.87
N VAL A 110 -4.95 -20.91 -10.59
CA VAL A 110 -4.82 -21.94 -9.54
C VAL A 110 -6.19 -22.52 -9.19
N GLY A 111 -7.21 -21.67 -9.11
CA GLY A 111 -8.58 -22.03 -8.81
C GLY A 111 -9.37 -22.51 -10.03
N ASP A 112 -10.40 -23.31 -9.76
CA ASP A 112 -11.45 -23.63 -10.73
C ASP A 112 -12.44 -22.46 -10.78
N THR A 113 -12.71 -21.91 -11.97
CA THR A 113 -13.56 -20.72 -12.11
C THR A 113 -14.51 -20.83 -13.28
N ASN A 114 -15.66 -20.18 -13.17
CA ASN A 114 -16.63 -20.08 -14.24
C ASN A 114 -16.18 -19.10 -15.35
N ASP A 115 -16.87 -19.14 -16.50
CA ASP A 115 -16.53 -18.31 -17.66
C ASP A 115 -16.47 -16.81 -17.31
N ASN A 116 -17.45 -16.34 -16.53
CA ASN A 116 -17.60 -14.93 -16.14
C ASN A 116 -16.70 -14.51 -14.97
N LYS A 117 -15.87 -15.39 -14.42
CA LYS A 117 -14.91 -15.07 -13.34
C LYS A 117 -15.58 -14.50 -12.09
N THR A 118 -16.79 -14.97 -11.79
CA THR A 118 -17.59 -14.59 -10.60
C THR A 118 -17.64 -15.69 -9.55
N GLU A 119 -17.16 -16.89 -9.86
CA GLU A 119 -17.07 -18.01 -8.92
C GLU A 119 -15.69 -18.64 -9.01
N TRP A 120 -15.04 -18.88 -7.87
CA TRP A 120 -13.68 -19.41 -7.77
C TRP A 120 -13.60 -20.47 -6.68
N THR A 121 -13.15 -21.67 -7.01
CA THR A 121 -13.03 -22.78 -6.07
C THR A 121 -11.59 -23.24 -5.92
N TYR A 122 -11.17 -23.43 -4.68
CA TYR A 122 -9.83 -23.85 -4.30
C TYR A 122 -9.90 -25.04 -3.35
N LYS A 123 -8.80 -25.79 -3.26
CA LYS A 123 -8.63 -26.89 -2.31
C LYS A 123 -7.44 -26.65 -1.39
N ILE A 124 -7.70 -26.60 -0.09
CA ILE A 124 -6.68 -26.44 0.95
C ILE A 124 -5.79 -27.68 0.98
N ARG A 125 -4.47 -27.46 1.08
CA ARG A 125 -3.47 -28.53 1.18
C ARG A 125 -3.71 -29.40 2.40
N ASN A 126 -3.48 -30.71 2.28
CA ASN A 126 -3.61 -31.62 3.42
C ASN A 126 -2.56 -31.36 4.52
N GLU A 127 -1.43 -30.85 4.10
CA GLU A 127 -0.26 -30.52 4.89
C GLU A 127 -0.42 -29.20 5.66
N ALA A 128 -1.39 -28.35 5.30
CA ALA A 128 -1.60 -27.05 5.95
C ALA A 128 -2.05 -27.23 7.40
N LYS A 129 -1.19 -26.83 8.35
CA LYS A 129 -1.44 -26.92 9.80
C LYS A 129 -1.33 -25.57 10.48
N TRP A 130 -2.10 -25.39 11.55
CA TRP A 130 -1.88 -24.39 12.58
C TRP A 130 -0.91 -24.93 13.63
N SER A 131 0.05 -24.09 14.02
CA SER A 131 1.01 -24.37 15.09
C SER A 131 1.08 -23.17 16.05
N ASP A 132 1.35 -23.42 17.32
CA ASP A 132 1.65 -22.32 18.24
C ASP A 132 3.04 -21.72 17.95
N HIS A 133 3.39 -20.65 18.67
CA HIS A 133 4.70 -19.99 18.52
C HIS A 133 5.91 -20.89 18.89
N ASN A 134 5.69 -22.04 19.54
CA ASN A 134 6.72 -23.02 19.88
C ASN A 134 6.84 -24.13 18.83
N GLY A 135 6.01 -24.11 17.78
CA GLY A 135 5.96 -25.15 16.75
C GLY A 135 5.16 -26.39 17.15
N VAL A 136 4.32 -26.30 18.20
CA VAL A 136 3.41 -27.39 18.55
C VAL A 136 2.20 -27.31 17.63
N ILE A 137 2.04 -28.32 16.77
CA ILE A 137 0.87 -28.47 15.89
C ILE A 137 -0.40 -28.54 16.74
N GLN A 138 -1.37 -27.69 16.40
CA GLN A 138 -2.66 -27.62 17.07
C GLN A 138 -3.73 -28.40 16.29
N ARG A 139 -3.90 -28.08 14.99
CA ARG A 139 -4.85 -28.74 14.09
C ARG A 139 -4.57 -28.39 12.62
N ASP A 140 -5.28 -29.04 11.72
CA ASP A 140 -5.34 -28.68 10.30
C ASP A 140 -5.93 -27.26 10.11
N VAL A 141 -5.44 -26.57 9.08
CA VAL A 141 -6.11 -25.38 8.53
C VAL A 141 -7.36 -25.86 7.81
N LEU A 142 -8.50 -25.24 8.12
CA LEU A 142 -9.80 -25.62 7.55
C LEU A 142 -10.37 -24.47 6.69
N PRO A 143 -11.10 -24.78 5.61
CA PRO A 143 -11.90 -23.80 4.87
C PRO A 143 -12.75 -22.89 5.77
N SER A 144 -13.35 -23.42 6.84
CA SER A 144 -14.15 -22.64 7.80
C SER A 144 -13.36 -21.58 8.57
N ASP A 145 -12.02 -21.66 8.64
CA ASP A 145 -11.17 -20.63 9.23
C ASP A 145 -11.22 -19.30 8.41
N ILE A 146 -11.57 -19.37 7.13
CA ILE A 146 -11.80 -18.18 6.29
C ILE A 146 -13.12 -17.48 6.69
N ILE A 147 -14.14 -18.27 7.08
CA ILE A 147 -15.39 -17.71 7.64
C ILE A 147 -15.11 -17.02 8.97
N THR A 148 -14.19 -17.56 9.79
CA THR A 148 -13.73 -16.90 11.02
C THR A 148 -13.09 -15.54 10.72
N ALA A 149 -12.27 -15.44 9.67
CA ALA A 149 -11.71 -14.16 9.23
C ALA A 149 -12.81 -13.17 8.79
N ALA A 150 -13.81 -13.63 8.04
CA ALA A 150 -14.95 -12.82 7.64
C ALA A 150 -15.74 -12.29 8.85
N LYS A 151 -15.99 -13.15 9.84
CA LYS A 151 -16.68 -12.78 11.09
C LYS A 151 -15.94 -11.68 11.84
N TYR A 152 -14.61 -11.69 11.82
CA TYR A 152 -13.81 -10.61 12.39
C TYR A 152 -13.92 -9.32 11.56
N ALA A 153 -13.65 -9.42 10.26
CA ALA A 153 -13.51 -8.26 9.37
C ALA A 153 -14.82 -7.49 9.17
N LEU A 154 -15.97 -8.18 9.18
CA LEU A 154 -17.28 -7.59 8.94
C LEU A 154 -17.94 -7.00 10.20
N VAL A 155 -17.26 -7.00 11.35
CA VAL A 155 -17.74 -6.35 12.58
C VAL A 155 -17.09 -4.97 12.71
N SER A 156 -17.84 -3.89 12.49
CA SER A 156 -17.26 -2.54 12.50
C SER A 156 -16.63 -2.14 13.84
N ALA A 157 -17.08 -2.74 14.95
CA ALA A 157 -16.51 -2.52 16.27
C ALA A 157 -15.08 -3.06 16.42
N ASN A 158 -14.66 -4.00 15.57
CA ASN A 158 -13.29 -4.53 15.55
C ASN A 158 -12.30 -3.57 14.89
N GLY A 159 -12.79 -2.53 14.19
CA GLY A 159 -11.94 -1.56 13.50
C GLY A 159 -11.03 -2.22 12.46
N SER A 160 -11.51 -3.24 11.76
CA SER A 160 -10.75 -3.92 10.71
C SER A 160 -10.48 -2.96 9.55
N ASP A 161 -9.21 -2.76 9.23
CA ASP A 161 -8.78 -1.99 8.07
C ASP A 161 -9.24 -2.64 6.75
N VAL A 162 -9.40 -3.97 6.75
CA VAL A 162 -9.58 -4.76 5.51
C VAL A 162 -11.04 -4.99 5.15
N SER A 163 -11.99 -4.50 5.94
CA SER A 163 -13.43 -4.77 5.78
C SER A 163 -13.96 -4.39 4.39
N SER A 164 -13.42 -3.32 3.79
CA SER A 164 -13.84 -2.84 2.47
C SER A 164 -13.64 -3.90 1.38
N LEU A 165 -12.51 -4.63 1.39
CA LEU A 165 -12.23 -5.69 0.42
C LEU A 165 -13.24 -6.83 0.52
N TRP A 166 -13.67 -7.18 1.74
CA TRP A 166 -14.73 -8.17 1.92
C TRP A 166 -16.05 -7.68 1.33
N THR A 167 -16.45 -6.44 1.64
CA THR A 167 -17.72 -5.87 1.16
C THR A 167 -17.74 -5.58 -0.34
N SER A 168 -16.58 -5.31 -0.95
CA SER A 168 -16.43 -5.02 -2.38
C SER A 168 -16.38 -6.27 -3.26
N PHE A 169 -15.98 -7.43 -2.71
CA PHE A 169 -15.80 -8.64 -3.50
C PHE A 169 -16.78 -9.76 -3.15
N ILE A 170 -17.12 -9.97 -1.88
CA ILE A 170 -17.84 -11.18 -1.45
C ILE A 170 -19.34 -10.95 -1.40
N VAL A 171 -20.12 -11.79 -2.10
CA VAL A 171 -21.59 -11.75 -2.07
C VAL A 171 -22.10 -11.81 -0.63
N GLY A 172 -23.01 -10.91 -0.26
CA GLY A 172 -23.63 -10.86 1.07
C GLY A 172 -22.79 -10.23 2.17
N ALA A 173 -21.50 -9.92 1.94
CA ALA A 173 -20.63 -9.38 2.98
C ALA A 173 -21.05 -7.95 3.41
N ALA A 174 -21.46 -7.12 2.46
CA ALA A 174 -21.95 -5.76 2.73
C ALA A 174 -23.24 -5.79 3.57
N GLU A 175 -24.17 -6.68 3.24
CA GLU A 175 -25.42 -6.87 3.96
C GLU A 175 -25.19 -7.40 5.38
N ILE A 176 -24.29 -8.37 5.55
CA ILE A 176 -23.89 -8.88 6.86
C ILE A 176 -23.29 -7.76 7.72
N ASN A 177 -22.34 -6.98 7.20
CA ASN A 177 -21.73 -5.87 7.91
C ASN A 177 -22.78 -4.84 8.37
N ALA A 178 -23.67 -4.42 7.46
CA ALA A 178 -24.73 -3.47 7.77
C ALA A 178 -25.72 -4.00 8.81
N GLN A 179 -26.07 -5.29 8.74
CA GLN A 179 -26.99 -5.91 9.68
C GLN A 179 -26.38 -6.07 11.07
N ILE A 180 -25.10 -6.49 11.16
CA ILE A 180 -24.36 -6.56 12.44
C ILE A 180 -24.32 -5.19 13.10
N ASP A 181 -23.98 -4.14 12.35
CA ASP A 181 -23.93 -2.77 12.86
C ASP A 181 -25.29 -2.32 13.41
N LYS A 182 -26.35 -2.54 12.65
CA LYS A 182 -27.72 -2.18 13.03
C LYS A 182 -28.16 -2.89 14.31
N GLU A 183 -28.09 -4.22 14.33
CA GLU A 183 -28.55 -5.01 15.48
C GLU A 183 -27.67 -4.78 16.72
N SER A 184 -26.37 -4.50 16.54
CA SER A 184 -25.48 -4.15 17.64
C SER A 184 -25.81 -2.80 18.28
N LYS A 185 -26.25 -1.81 17.48
CA LYS A 185 -26.74 -0.53 18.00
C LYS A 185 -28.06 -0.71 18.75
N GLU A 186 -29.03 -1.39 18.14
CA GLU A 186 -30.34 -1.67 18.76
C GLU A 186 -30.19 -2.43 20.10
N SER A 187 -29.26 -3.39 20.17
CA SER A 187 -28.99 -4.13 21.42
C SER A 187 -28.28 -3.30 22.50
N LYS A 188 -27.56 -2.23 22.15
CA LYS A 188 -26.98 -1.31 23.15
C LYS A 188 -28.04 -0.40 23.76
N GLU A 189 -29.09 -0.11 23.01
CA GLU A 189 -30.19 0.77 23.40
C GLU A 189 -31.32 0.04 24.14
N SER A 190 -31.44 -1.28 23.99
CA SER A 190 -32.49 -2.08 24.65
C SER A 190 -32.27 -2.25 26.17
N LYS A 191 -33.36 -2.17 26.95
CA LYS A 191 -33.39 -2.41 28.41
C LYS A 191 -33.72 -3.86 28.79
N GLU A 192 -34.22 -4.66 27.86
CA GLU A 192 -34.55 -6.09 28.05
C GLU A 192 -33.61 -6.98 27.21
N SER A 193 -33.05 -8.01 27.85
CA SER A 193 -32.05 -8.99 27.38
C SER A 193 -31.07 -8.51 26.30
N LYS A 194 -29.89 -8.03 26.73
CA LYS A 194 -28.74 -7.75 25.86
C LYS A 194 -28.17 -9.07 25.32
N LYS A 195 -28.32 -9.31 24.01
CA LYS A 195 -27.54 -10.36 23.34
C LYS A 195 -26.07 -9.95 23.31
N SER A 196 -25.15 -10.91 23.43
CA SER A 196 -23.73 -10.61 23.25
C SER A 196 -23.47 -10.28 21.76
N SER A 197 -22.41 -9.51 21.49
CA SER A 197 -21.99 -9.24 20.11
C SER A 197 -21.70 -10.54 19.34
N GLU A 198 -21.15 -11.55 20.02
CA GLU A 198 -20.87 -12.87 19.44
C GLU A 198 -22.18 -13.58 19.03
N GLU A 199 -23.21 -13.57 19.87
CA GLU A 199 -24.51 -14.18 19.56
C GLU A 199 -25.18 -13.53 18.35
N ILE A 200 -25.05 -12.21 18.20
CA ILE A 200 -25.56 -11.46 17.05
C ILE A 200 -24.83 -11.90 15.78
N VAL A 201 -23.49 -11.91 15.82
CA VAL A 201 -22.63 -12.27 14.68
C VAL A 201 -22.88 -13.71 14.25
N GLU A 202 -22.84 -14.67 15.18
CA GLU A 202 -23.06 -16.09 14.88
C GLU A 202 -24.43 -16.35 14.26
N ARG A 203 -25.49 -15.74 14.81
CA ARG A 203 -26.84 -15.90 14.24
C ARG A 203 -26.92 -15.34 12.82
N ILE A 204 -26.37 -14.14 12.58
CA ILE A 204 -26.42 -13.50 11.25
C ILE A 204 -25.65 -14.35 10.24
N PHE A 205 -24.40 -14.73 10.53
CA PHE A 205 -23.63 -15.57 9.63
C PHE A 205 -24.32 -16.91 9.37
N LYS A 206 -24.87 -17.57 10.40
CA LYS A 206 -25.62 -18.81 10.24
C LYS A 206 -26.85 -18.64 9.33
N ASP A 207 -27.58 -17.54 9.46
CA ASP A 207 -28.71 -17.25 8.59
C ASP A 207 -28.27 -17.06 7.13
N TYR A 208 -27.24 -16.25 6.88
CA TYR A 208 -26.77 -16.01 5.51
C TYR A 208 -26.16 -17.27 4.87
N ILE A 209 -25.42 -18.07 5.62
CA ILE A 209 -24.86 -19.34 5.14
C ILE A 209 -25.98 -20.33 4.83
N ASN A 210 -26.91 -20.57 5.75
CA ASN A 210 -28.00 -21.56 5.56
C ASN A 210 -28.94 -21.20 4.42
N ASN A 211 -29.09 -19.91 4.11
CA ASN A 211 -29.92 -19.42 3.01
C ASN A 211 -29.13 -19.17 1.71
N ASN A 212 -27.86 -19.59 1.61
CA ASN A 212 -26.99 -19.38 0.45
C ASN A 212 -26.86 -17.91 0.02
N LYS A 213 -26.86 -16.99 0.99
CA LYS A 213 -26.70 -15.54 0.79
C LYS A 213 -25.30 -15.03 1.09
N PHE A 214 -24.42 -15.85 1.65
CA PHE A 214 -23.01 -15.51 1.84
C PHE A 214 -22.14 -16.15 0.75
N GLY A 215 -21.22 -15.36 0.20
CA GLY A 215 -20.40 -15.71 -0.95
C GLY A 215 -19.22 -16.61 -0.63
N ILE A 216 -19.08 -17.14 0.59
CA ILE A 216 -18.03 -18.11 0.91
C ILE A 216 -18.70 -19.41 1.34
N ILE A 217 -18.41 -20.45 0.58
CA ILE A 217 -18.87 -21.81 0.81
C ILE A 217 -17.64 -22.62 1.23
N ALA A 218 -17.56 -22.95 2.51
CA ALA A 218 -16.48 -23.74 3.09
C ALA A 218 -16.93 -25.19 3.31
N ASN A 219 -16.19 -26.15 2.75
CA ASN A 219 -16.39 -27.57 2.99
C ASN A 219 -15.14 -28.17 3.63
N ASP A 220 -15.17 -28.32 4.96
CA ASP A 220 -14.03 -28.82 5.72
C ASP A 220 -13.72 -30.31 5.44
N GLU A 221 -14.74 -31.11 5.07
CA GLU A 221 -14.57 -32.53 4.75
C GLU A 221 -13.84 -32.72 3.41
N GLU A 222 -14.24 -31.97 2.39
CA GLU A 222 -13.59 -31.99 1.06
C GLU A 222 -12.35 -31.09 0.99
N LYS A 223 -12.11 -30.29 2.03
CA LYS A 223 -11.10 -29.22 2.09
C LYS A 223 -11.22 -28.20 0.97
N THR A 224 -12.44 -27.95 0.49
CA THR A 224 -12.69 -26.99 -0.58
C THR A 224 -13.29 -25.69 -0.05
N VAL A 225 -12.95 -24.60 -0.70
CA VAL A 225 -13.58 -23.29 -0.48
C VAL A 225 -13.95 -22.68 -1.81
N THR A 226 -15.19 -22.23 -1.93
CA THR A 226 -15.71 -21.49 -3.09
C THR A 226 -16.01 -20.06 -2.71
N PHE A 227 -15.49 -19.12 -3.48
CA PHE A 227 -15.78 -17.69 -3.43
C PHE A 227 -16.76 -17.33 -4.55
N LYS A 228 -17.89 -16.74 -4.18
CA LYS A 228 -18.86 -16.11 -5.09
C LYS A 228 -18.71 -14.60 -4.96
N LEU A 229 -18.44 -13.98 -6.09
CA LEU A 229 -18.08 -12.58 -6.19
C LEU A 229 -19.28 -11.72 -6.59
N VAL A 230 -19.32 -10.48 -6.11
CA VAL A 230 -20.38 -9.51 -6.47
C VAL A 230 -20.27 -9.02 -7.92
N LYS A 231 -19.08 -9.15 -8.52
CA LYS A 231 -18.72 -8.70 -9.87
C LYS A 231 -17.71 -9.67 -10.51
N SER A 232 -17.55 -9.59 -11.82
CA SER A 232 -16.49 -10.32 -12.53
C SER A 232 -15.13 -9.81 -12.08
N ALA A 233 -14.20 -10.71 -11.73
CA ALA A 233 -12.85 -10.33 -11.33
C ALA A 233 -11.83 -11.34 -11.86
N PRO A 234 -11.39 -11.23 -13.14
CA PRO A 234 -10.31 -12.06 -13.69
C PRO A 234 -8.99 -11.97 -12.91
N TYR A 235 -8.79 -10.86 -12.19
CA TYR A 235 -7.64 -10.59 -11.33
C TYR A 235 -7.80 -11.10 -9.89
N PHE A 236 -8.89 -11.81 -9.55
CA PHE A 236 -9.20 -12.22 -8.16
C PHE A 236 -8.07 -13.01 -7.49
N GLU A 237 -7.34 -13.83 -8.23
CA GLU A 237 -6.20 -14.57 -7.66
C GLU A 237 -5.08 -13.66 -7.15
N SER A 238 -4.87 -12.48 -7.78
CA SER A 238 -3.90 -11.51 -7.27
C SER A 238 -4.33 -10.94 -5.91
N LEU A 239 -5.64 -10.81 -5.66
CA LEU A 239 -6.19 -10.40 -4.37
C LEU A 239 -6.03 -11.48 -3.30
N LEU A 240 -6.09 -12.76 -3.67
CA LEU A 240 -5.83 -13.88 -2.75
C LEU A 240 -4.34 -14.04 -2.36
N THR A 241 -3.45 -13.24 -2.94
CA THR A 241 -2.06 -13.07 -2.46
C THR A 241 -1.94 -12.08 -1.31
N TYR A 242 -3.05 -11.47 -0.93
CA TYR A 242 -3.15 -10.61 0.24
C TYR A 242 -3.67 -11.39 1.45
N SER A 243 -3.13 -11.11 2.64
CA SER A 243 -3.49 -11.74 3.91
C SER A 243 -4.94 -11.52 4.35
N VAL A 244 -5.67 -10.62 3.69
CA VAL A 244 -7.01 -10.17 4.10
C VAL A 244 -8.08 -11.26 4.01
N PHE A 245 -7.94 -12.21 3.09
CA PHE A 245 -8.80 -13.41 2.96
C PHE A 245 -8.16 -14.66 3.57
N SER A 246 -7.05 -14.50 4.27
CA SER A 246 -6.35 -15.64 4.88
C SER A 246 -7.08 -16.12 6.12
N PRO A 247 -7.05 -17.43 6.40
CA PRO A 247 -7.73 -17.99 7.56
C PRO A 247 -7.15 -17.43 8.88
N ILE A 248 -8.01 -17.24 9.87
CA ILE A 248 -7.62 -16.93 11.25
C ILE A 248 -8.31 -17.90 12.21
N ILE A 249 -7.80 -18.02 13.43
CA ILE A 249 -8.29 -19.01 14.40
C ILE A 249 -9.39 -18.49 15.33
N GLU A 250 -9.51 -17.17 15.50
CA GLU A 250 -10.40 -16.58 16.50
C GLU A 250 -10.98 -15.25 16.01
N ALA A 251 -12.32 -15.14 15.95
CA ALA A 251 -13.02 -13.97 15.42
C ALA A 251 -13.32 -12.88 16.46
N TYR A 252 -13.16 -13.19 17.76
CA TYR A 252 -13.71 -12.37 18.85
C TYR A 252 -12.65 -11.84 19.83
N SER A 253 -11.37 -12.14 19.61
CA SER A 253 -10.26 -11.67 20.46
C SER A 253 -9.88 -10.21 20.24
N GLY A 254 -10.50 -9.50 19.30
CA GLY A 254 -10.21 -8.10 18.99
C GLY A 254 -8.79 -7.91 18.44
N VAL A 255 -8.08 -6.88 18.90
CA VAL A 255 -6.68 -6.65 18.53
C VAL A 255 -5.78 -7.59 19.32
N ILE A 256 -4.93 -8.35 18.63
CA ILE A 256 -4.01 -9.31 19.27
C ILE A 256 -2.63 -8.64 19.35
N THR A 257 -2.27 -8.10 20.51
CA THR A 257 -0.95 -7.45 20.71
C THR A 257 0.13 -8.40 21.21
N ASP A 258 -0.27 -9.54 21.77
CA ASP A 258 0.62 -10.58 22.28
C ASP A 258 0.63 -11.76 21.32
N TYR A 259 1.78 -11.95 20.67
CA TYR A 259 1.98 -13.00 19.67
C TYR A 259 1.73 -14.42 20.24
N THR A 260 1.90 -14.63 21.55
CA THR A 260 1.68 -15.95 22.15
C THR A 260 0.20 -16.36 22.23
N LYS A 261 -0.72 -15.43 21.93
CA LYS A 261 -2.18 -15.65 22.00
C LYS A 261 -2.82 -16.04 20.67
N THR A 262 -2.04 -16.34 19.65
CA THR A 262 -2.54 -16.82 18.36
C THR A 262 -1.70 -17.99 17.85
N TRP A 263 -2.14 -18.59 16.73
CA TRP A 263 -1.42 -19.65 16.03
C TRP A 263 -0.96 -19.18 14.66
N TYR A 264 -0.06 -19.95 14.06
CA TYR A 264 0.67 -19.62 12.86
C TYR A 264 0.63 -20.77 11.86
N ASN A 265 0.61 -20.42 10.58
CA ASN A 265 0.61 -21.35 9.45
C ASN A 265 1.64 -20.95 8.36
N GLY A 266 2.44 -19.90 8.61
CA GLY A 266 3.47 -19.41 7.69
C GLY A 266 4.79 -20.18 7.71
N ALA A 267 5.72 -19.72 6.87
CA ALA A 267 7.06 -20.30 6.71
C ALA A 267 7.96 -20.10 7.94
N PHE A 268 7.62 -19.17 8.83
CA PHE A 268 8.34 -18.87 10.05
C PHE A 268 7.39 -18.78 11.25
N LEU A 269 7.93 -18.88 12.47
CA LEU A 269 7.23 -18.73 13.74
C LEU A 269 7.92 -17.63 14.56
N PRO A 270 7.17 -16.75 15.25
CA PRO A 270 7.78 -15.75 16.13
C PRO A 270 8.37 -16.42 17.38
N LYS A 271 9.63 -16.09 17.65
CA LYS A 271 10.37 -16.62 18.80
C LYS A 271 10.59 -15.58 19.89
N GLU A 272 10.81 -14.33 19.50
CA GLU A 272 11.01 -13.19 20.37
C GLU A 272 10.37 -11.96 19.72
N VAL A 273 9.59 -11.19 20.48
CA VAL A 273 8.96 -9.95 20.01
C VAL A 273 9.06 -8.95 21.15
N ASN A 274 10.09 -8.11 21.09
CA ASN A 274 10.33 -7.06 22.07
C ASN A 274 9.98 -5.71 21.43
N PRO A 275 8.90 -5.02 21.88
CA PRO A 275 8.55 -3.70 21.37
C PRO A 275 9.72 -2.73 21.47
N ASN A 276 9.96 -1.94 20.41
CA ASN A 276 11.12 -1.06 20.26
C ASN A 276 12.50 -1.77 20.43
N GLY A 277 12.54 -3.09 20.22
CA GLY A 277 13.70 -3.95 20.45
C GLY A 277 14.00 -4.84 19.26
N LYS A 278 13.96 -6.16 19.47
CA LYS A 278 14.17 -7.17 18.43
C LYS A 278 12.90 -7.97 18.17
N ILE A 279 12.72 -8.36 16.92
CA ILE A 279 11.77 -9.39 16.51
C ILE A 279 12.59 -10.52 15.88
N ILE A 280 12.45 -11.74 16.40
CA ILE A 280 13.14 -12.93 15.89
C ILE A 280 12.09 -13.92 15.42
N LEU A 281 12.18 -14.33 14.15
CA LEU A 281 11.37 -15.40 13.59
C LEU A 281 12.25 -16.60 13.26
N GLN A 282 11.76 -17.81 13.51
CA GLN A 282 12.46 -19.07 13.21
C GLN A 282 11.70 -19.88 12.18
N LYS A 283 12.41 -20.58 11.31
CA LYS A 283 11.81 -21.45 10.29
C LYS A 283 10.79 -22.43 10.90
N ASN A 284 9.61 -22.47 10.31
CA ASN A 284 8.57 -23.42 10.64
C ASN A 284 8.86 -24.77 9.96
N LYS A 285 9.21 -25.79 10.74
CA LYS A 285 9.58 -27.13 10.24
C LYS A 285 8.38 -27.95 9.76
N ASP A 286 7.17 -27.50 10.08
CA ASP A 286 5.91 -28.14 9.69
C ASP A 286 5.17 -27.35 8.61
N TYR A 287 5.79 -26.30 8.06
CA TYR A 287 5.25 -25.55 6.94
C TYR A 287 5.08 -26.45 5.69
N PRO A 288 3.93 -26.40 4.98
CA PRO A 288 3.66 -27.26 3.81
C PRO A 288 4.74 -27.20 2.73
N LEU A 289 5.34 -26.04 2.51
CA LEU A 289 6.33 -25.80 1.46
C LEU A 289 7.75 -25.61 2.02
N LYS A 290 8.04 -26.17 3.19
CA LYS A 290 9.31 -26.00 3.92
C LYS A 290 10.59 -26.29 3.13
N ASP A 291 10.53 -27.14 2.11
CA ASP A 291 11.70 -27.54 1.33
C ASP A 291 12.28 -26.38 0.50
N ASN A 292 11.49 -25.33 0.25
CA ASN A 292 11.96 -24.10 -0.38
C ASN A 292 12.22 -22.96 0.63
N VAL A 293 12.19 -23.24 1.93
CA VAL A 293 12.56 -22.27 2.99
C VAL A 293 14.05 -22.42 3.30
N ASN A 294 14.86 -21.54 2.73
CA ASN A 294 16.33 -21.63 2.81
C ASN A 294 16.96 -20.84 3.97
N ILE A 295 16.19 -19.92 4.59
CA ILE A 295 16.62 -19.13 5.75
C ILE A 295 16.11 -19.80 7.01
N GLU A 296 16.96 -19.91 8.04
CA GLU A 296 16.59 -20.51 9.34
C GLU A 296 16.09 -19.46 10.34
N THR A 297 16.59 -18.23 10.27
CA THR A 297 16.22 -17.14 11.20
C THR A 297 16.09 -15.79 10.48
N ILE A 298 15.04 -15.06 10.82
CA ILE A 298 14.84 -13.65 10.44
C ILE A 298 14.99 -12.80 11.70
N GLU A 299 15.86 -11.82 11.68
CA GLU A 299 16.07 -10.85 12.77
C GLU A 299 15.70 -9.45 12.30
N TYR A 300 14.70 -8.84 12.94
CA TYR A 300 14.42 -7.42 12.80
C TYR A 300 14.92 -6.66 14.02
N SER A 301 15.62 -5.55 13.79
CA SER A 301 16.04 -4.62 14.83
C SER A 301 15.30 -3.28 14.71
N TYR A 302 14.79 -2.77 15.83
CA TYR A 302 14.10 -1.50 15.85
C TYR A 302 15.03 -0.35 15.44
N LEU A 303 14.54 0.53 14.56
CA LEU A 303 15.28 1.68 14.07
C LEU A 303 14.37 2.92 14.06
N GLU A 304 14.58 3.80 15.03
CA GLU A 304 13.86 5.07 15.11
C GLU A 304 14.47 6.13 14.18
N GLY A 305 13.64 6.82 13.40
CA GLY A 305 14.03 8.06 12.70
C GLY A 305 15.25 7.93 11.77
N SER A 306 15.34 6.84 11.01
CA SER A 306 16.53 6.56 10.19
C SER A 306 16.70 7.54 9.04
N SER A 307 17.90 8.13 8.90
CA SER A 307 18.29 8.85 7.68
C SER A 307 18.64 7.86 6.55
N SER A 308 18.59 8.32 5.31
CA SER A 308 18.98 7.52 4.14
C SER A 308 20.39 6.93 4.25
N SER A 309 21.32 7.63 4.91
CA SER A 309 22.68 7.13 5.16
C SER A 309 22.76 6.01 6.19
N ARG A 310 21.75 5.89 7.08
CA ARG A 310 21.77 4.95 8.20
C ARG A 310 21.67 3.52 7.70
N THR A 311 20.79 3.23 6.74
CA THR A 311 20.62 1.89 6.16
C THR A 311 21.93 1.36 5.58
N ARG A 312 22.67 2.19 4.84
CA ARG A 312 24.03 1.88 4.37
C ARG A 312 24.98 1.56 5.53
N THR A 313 25.05 2.41 6.57
CA THR A 313 25.98 2.17 7.69
C THR A 313 25.67 0.89 8.46
N LEU A 314 24.39 0.51 8.56
CA LEU A 314 23.97 -0.75 9.18
C LEU A 314 24.45 -1.94 8.34
N PHE A 315 24.28 -1.88 7.03
CA PHE A 315 24.82 -2.90 6.14
C PHE A 315 26.34 -2.98 6.22
N GLU A 316 27.05 -1.84 6.19
CA GLU A 316 28.51 -1.78 6.29
C GLU A 316 29.04 -2.39 7.60
N SER A 317 28.30 -2.23 8.70
CA SER A 317 28.61 -2.86 9.99
C SER A 317 28.25 -4.35 10.09
N GLY A 318 27.46 -4.88 9.15
CA GLY A 318 26.96 -6.26 9.17
C GLY A 318 25.69 -6.45 10.02
N SER A 319 25.01 -5.35 10.35
CA SER A 319 23.77 -5.34 11.13
C SER A 319 22.53 -5.62 10.26
N THR A 320 22.60 -5.42 8.95
CA THR A 320 21.56 -5.80 7.98
C THR A 320 22.14 -6.62 6.83
N THR A 321 21.30 -7.44 6.18
CA THR A 321 21.66 -8.30 5.04
C THR A 321 21.87 -7.51 3.75
N GLY A 322 21.23 -6.35 3.62
CA GLY A 322 21.36 -5.47 2.46
C GLY A 322 20.83 -4.07 2.73
N PHE A 323 20.92 -3.22 1.72
CA PHE A 323 20.27 -1.91 1.67
C PHE A 323 20.04 -1.47 0.21
N ASN A 324 19.03 -0.63 0.00
CA ASN A 324 18.84 0.09 -1.25
C ASN A 324 19.64 1.39 -1.22
N ILE A 325 20.29 1.74 -2.33
CA ILE A 325 21.06 2.97 -2.43
C ILE A 325 20.10 4.14 -2.65
N SER A 326 20.18 5.14 -1.78
CA SER A 326 19.32 6.33 -1.79
C SER A 326 20.02 7.54 -2.39
N ALA A 327 19.31 8.30 -3.23
CA ALA A 327 19.76 9.60 -3.74
C ALA A 327 20.04 10.63 -2.62
N ASP A 328 19.45 10.44 -1.44
CA ASP A 328 19.68 11.32 -0.30
C ASP A 328 20.97 11.02 0.47
N ASP A 329 21.50 9.80 0.36
CA ASP A 329 22.82 9.45 0.89
C ASP A 329 23.94 9.79 -0.11
N LEU A 330 24.30 11.07 -0.21
CA LEU A 330 25.33 11.53 -1.17
C LEU A 330 26.70 10.82 -0.99
N LYS A 331 27.06 10.44 0.25
CA LYS A 331 28.29 9.69 0.51
C LYS A 331 28.18 8.27 -0.05
N GLY A 332 27.07 7.59 0.25
CA GLY A 332 26.77 6.27 -0.31
C GLY A 332 26.73 6.32 -1.83
N TRP A 333 26.02 7.29 -2.41
CA TRP A 333 25.92 7.48 -3.85
C TRP A 333 27.30 7.59 -4.51
N LYS A 334 28.15 8.50 -4.02
CA LYS A 334 29.52 8.66 -4.54
C LYS A 334 30.38 7.40 -4.40
N THR A 335 30.16 6.62 -3.34
CA THR A 335 30.96 5.44 -3.01
C THR A 335 30.56 4.22 -3.84
N TYR A 336 29.25 4.00 -4.04
CA TYR A 336 28.73 2.78 -4.64
C TYR A 336 28.27 2.96 -6.09
N ILE A 337 27.77 4.15 -6.47
CA ILE A 337 27.27 4.46 -7.81
C ILE A 337 28.28 5.28 -8.59
N GLY A 338 28.64 6.47 -8.10
CA GLY A 338 29.47 7.41 -8.84
C GLY A 338 28.66 8.33 -9.76
N ASP A 339 29.32 8.86 -10.78
CA ASP A 339 28.73 9.83 -11.72
C ASP A 339 27.93 9.14 -12.84
N ASP A 340 28.25 7.87 -13.14
CA ASP A 340 27.51 7.05 -14.10
C ASP A 340 26.48 6.18 -13.36
N TYR A 341 25.25 6.68 -13.33
CA TYR A 341 24.12 6.03 -12.66
C TYR A 341 23.76 4.65 -13.25
N GLU A 342 24.03 4.42 -14.53
CA GLU A 342 23.75 3.13 -15.18
C GLU A 342 24.87 2.12 -14.94
N ASN A 343 26.08 2.58 -14.60
CA ASN A 343 27.26 1.75 -14.40
C ASN A 343 27.90 2.03 -13.03
N PRO A 344 27.38 1.44 -11.94
CA PRO A 344 27.84 1.73 -10.59
C PRO A 344 29.33 1.39 -10.41
N ILE A 345 30.01 2.11 -9.52
CA ILE A 345 31.41 1.82 -9.13
C ILE A 345 31.51 0.46 -8.43
N PHE A 346 30.58 0.15 -7.53
CA PHE A 346 30.69 -1.04 -6.69
C PHE A 346 30.31 -2.31 -7.45
N ASP A 347 31.17 -3.33 -7.36
CA ASP A 347 31.03 -4.59 -8.08
C ASP A 347 29.83 -5.43 -7.58
N GLY A 348 29.52 -5.34 -6.28
CA GLY A 348 28.40 -6.06 -5.65
C GLY A 348 27.04 -5.35 -5.71
N ALA A 349 26.91 -4.31 -6.53
CA ALA A 349 25.62 -3.63 -6.74
C ALA A 349 24.84 -4.31 -7.87
N TYR A 350 23.54 -4.54 -7.65
CA TYR A 350 22.61 -5.10 -8.64
C TYR A 350 21.24 -4.43 -8.57
N THR A 351 20.38 -4.72 -9.54
CA THR A 351 19.02 -4.18 -9.61
C THR A 351 17.99 -5.30 -9.49
N THR A 352 16.83 -4.96 -8.92
CA THR A 352 15.63 -5.79 -8.92
C THR A 352 14.43 -4.92 -9.22
N LYS A 353 13.30 -5.55 -9.55
CA LYS A 353 12.00 -4.87 -9.55
C LYS A 353 11.78 -4.22 -8.18
N SER A 354 11.33 -2.97 -8.18
CA SER A 354 10.96 -2.25 -6.97
C SER A 354 9.45 -2.23 -6.86
N ALA A 355 8.89 -2.79 -5.79
CA ALA A 355 7.44 -2.73 -5.57
C ALA A 355 6.91 -1.28 -5.44
N ASP A 356 7.79 -0.33 -5.08
CA ASP A 356 7.46 1.10 -5.06
C ASP A 356 7.16 1.67 -6.46
N SER A 357 7.51 0.97 -7.56
CA SER A 357 7.16 1.42 -8.92
C SER A 357 5.64 1.45 -9.10
N ALA A 358 4.93 0.50 -8.51
CA ALA A 358 3.48 0.43 -8.52
C ALA A 358 2.84 1.35 -7.46
N ALA A 359 3.61 1.89 -6.51
CA ALA A 359 3.10 2.80 -5.49
C ALA A 359 2.99 4.23 -6.02
N SER A 360 1.95 4.97 -5.61
CA SER A 360 1.78 6.38 -5.97
C SER A 360 1.36 7.21 -4.77
N PHE A 361 1.92 8.41 -4.66
CA PHE A 361 1.63 9.37 -3.59
C PHE A 361 0.93 10.60 -4.13
N LEU A 362 0.03 11.16 -3.33
CA LEU A 362 -0.80 12.31 -3.63
C LEU A 362 -0.60 13.42 -2.57
N ILE A 363 -0.88 14.67 -2.95
CA ILE A 363 -1.33 15.68 -1.99
C ILE A 363 -2.87 15.58 -1.90
N PHE A 364 -3.36 15.29 -0.70
CA PHE A 364 -4.77 15.33 -0.36
C PHE A 364 -5.18 16.74 0.02
N TYR A 365 -6.35 17.14 -0.48
CA TYR A 365 -7.09 18.30 0.01
C TYR A 365 -8.12 17.79 1.01
N ASN A 366 -8.04 18.25 2.26
CA ASN A 366 -9.02 17.91 3.28
C ASN A 366 -10.14 18.94 3.27
N PHE A 367 -11.31 18.52 2.80
CA PHE A 367 -12.49 19.36 2.67
C PHE A 367 -13.26 19.54 4.00
N TYR A 368 -12.79 18.89 5.07
CA TYR A 368 -13.33 18.94 6.41
C TYR A 368 -12.18 18.85 7.44
N ASN A 369 -11.59 19.99 7.80
CA ASN A 369 -10.60 20.04 8.87
C ASN A 369 -11.27 19.99 10.24
N TRP A 370 -11.14 18.87 10.95
CA TRP A 370 -11.87 18.59 12.19
C TRP A 370 -11.76 19.67 13.26
N ASN A 371 -10.70 20.50 13.27
CA ASN A 371 -10.56 21.62 14.20
C ASN A 371 -11.76 22.59 14.19
N MET A 372 -12.56 22.62 13.11
CA MET A 372 -13.86 23.31 13.03
C MET A 372 -14.91 22.82 14.07
N ASN A 373 -14.72 21.64 14.65
CA ASN A 373 -15.56 21.10 15.73
C ASN A 373 -14.99 21.39 17.12
N ASP A 374 -13.78 21.95 17.22
CA ASP A 374 -13.12 22.21 18.49
C ASP A 374 -13.56 23.55 19.08
N ALA A 375 -14.69 23.53 19.80
CA ALA A 375 -15.25 24.71 20.46
C ALA A 375 -14.33 25.29 21.56
N SER A 376 -13.29 24.57 21.98
CA SER A 376 -12.33 25.07 22.97
C SER A 376 -11.35 26.09 22.40
N ASN A 377 -11.20 26.15 21.07
CA ASN A 377 -10.33 27.10 20.38
C ASN A 377 -11.07 27.83 19.23
N PRO A 378 -11.87 28.86 19.54
CA PRO A 378 -12.70 29.55 18.54
C PRO A 378 -11.91 30.21 17.39
N THR A 379 -10.65 30.57 17.63
CA THR A 379 -9.78 31.14 16.59
C THR A 379 -9.39 30.07 15.58
N GLU A 380 -8.88 28.93 16.05
CA GLU A 380 -8.51 27.82 15.18
C GLU A 380 -9.73 27.21 14.49
N GLN A 381 -10.89 27.19 15.17
CA GLN A 381 -12.16 26.78 14.61
C GLN A 381 -12.50 27.55 13.32
N LYS A 382 -12.50 28.89 13.38
CA LYS A 382 -12.81 29.75 12.23
C LYS A 382 -11.77 29.66 11.09
N ILE A 383 -10.50 29.42 11.46
CA ILE A 383 -9.44 29.18 10.47
C ILE A 383 -9.71 27.87 9.72
N ALA A 384 -10.02 26.79 10.43
CA ALA A 384 -10.34 25.49 9.85
C ALA A 384 -11.62 25.52 8.99
N GLU A 385 -12.65 26.24 9.43
CA GLU A 385 -13.85 26.51 8.63
C GLU A 385 -13.53 27.23 7.32
N SER A 386 -12.71 28.29 7.39
CA SER A 386 -12.30 29.08 6.22
C SER A 386 -11.47 28.25 5.23
N ALA A 387 -10.50 27.47 5.74
CA ALA A 387 -9.67 26.59 4.93
C ALA A 387 -10.49 25.49 4.23
N SER A 388 -11.38 24.84 4.97
CA SER A 388 -12.28 23.80 4.43
C SER A 388 -13.22 24.37 3.37
N LYS A 389 -13.77 25.57 3.59
CA LYS A 389 -14.61 26.26 2.61
C LYS A 389 -13.83 26.69 1.36
N LEU A 390 -12.59 27.15 1.54
CA LEU A 390 -11.70 27.54 0.44
C LEU A 390 -11.45 26.36 -0.51
N LEU A 391 -11.11 25.19 0.03
CA LEU A 391 -10.79 23.99 -0.76
C LEU A 391 -12.00 23.46 -1.57
N GLN A 392 -13.23 23.77 -1.17
CA GLN A 392 -14.43 23.41 -1.95
C GLN A 392 -14.49 24.11 -3.31
N SER A 393 -13.83 25.25 -3.48
CA SER A 393 -13.75 25.96 -4.76
C SER A 393 -12.89 25.20 -5.76
N LYS A 394 -13.44 24.93 -6.96
CA LYS A 394 -12.70 24.32 -8.06
C LYS A 394 -11.52 25.20 -8.53
N ASP A 395 -11.69 26.51 -8.54
CA ASP A 395 -10.62 27.46 -8.88
C ASP A 395 -9.45 27.37 -7.90
N VAL A 396 -9.74 27.24 -6.59
CA VAL A 396 -8.69 27.06 -5.56
C VAL A 396 -7.93 25.77 -5.82
N ARG A 397 -8.62 24.66 -6.08
CA ARG A 397 -7.96 23.38 -6.33
C ARG A 397 -7.14 23.38 -7.61
N ALA A 398 -7.66 23.95 -8.70
CA ALA A 398 -6.91 24.14 -9.93
C ALA A 398 -5.66 25.00 -9.69
N PHE A 399 -5.78 26.07 -8.90
CA PHE A 399 -4.63 26.90 -8.51
C PHE A 399 -3.60 26.12 -7.72
N LEU A 400 -3.97 25.39 -6.66
CA LEU A 400 -3.04 24.57 -5.89
C LEU A 400 -2.34 23.53 -6.79
N SER A 401 -3.11 22.77 -7.57
CA SER A 401 -2.61 21.70 -8.42
C SER A 401 -1.65 22.20 -9.50
N THR A 402 -1.88 23.38 -10.07
CA THR A 402 -1.07 23.93 -11.18
C THR A 402 0.01 24.93 -10.75
N THR A 403 0.17 25.16 -9.44
CA THR A 403 1.09 26.17 -8.91
C THR A 403 2.14 25.59 -7.96
N PHE A 404 1.89 24.46 -7.30
CA PHE A 404 2.94 23.78 -6.54
C PHE A 404 4.05 23.30 -7.48
N ASP A 405 5.27 23.79 -7.29
CA ASP A 405 6.47 23.19 -7.89
C ASP A 405 6.81 21.89 -7.12
N ARG A 406 6.17 20.81 -7.55
CA ARG A 406 6.29 19.47 -6.95
C ARG A 406 7.74 18.99 -6.93
N SER A 407 8.53 19.36 -7.95
CA SER A 407 9.95 19.01 -8.05
C SER A 407 10.79 19.56 -6.89
N LYS A 408 10.35 20.62 -6.19
CA LYS A 408 11.06 21.10 -4.98
C LYS A 408 11.04 20.07 -3.85
N PHE A 409 9.93 19.35 -3.70
CA PHE A 409 9.83 18.25 -2.75
C PHE A 409 10.47 16.98 -3.31
N VAL A 410 10.01 16.57 -4.49
CA VAL A 410 10.20 15.21 -5.00
C VAL A 410 11.66 14.90 -5.37
N ARG A 411 12.48 15.93 -5.64
CA ARG A 411 13.94 15.78 -5.80
C ARG A 411 14.64 15.10 -4.62
N TYR A 412 14.04 15.04 -3.43
CA TYR A 412 14.58 14.24 -2.32
C TYR A 412 14.90 12.80 -2.78
N PHE A 413 14.05 12.23 -3.64
CA PHE A 413 14.17 10.85 -4.10
C PHE A 413 15.13 10.66 -5.30
N SER A 414 15.52 11.74 -6.00
CA SER A 414 16.33 11.62 -7.23
C SER A 414 17.33 12.75 -7.50
N LYS A 415 17.65 13.61 -6.53
CA LYS A 415 18.56 14.75 -6.72
C LYS A 415 19.92 14.41 -7.32
N THR A 416 20.36 13.14 -7.24
CA THR A 416 21.61 12.64 -7.81
C THR A 416 21.52 12.33 -9.30
N ILE A 417 20.32 12.20 -9.85
CA ILE A 417 20.05 11.92 -11.27
C ILE A 417 19.17 13.00 -11.94
N ASP A 418 18.68 13.97 -11.16
CA ASP A 418 17.93 15.11 -11.67
C ASP A 418 18.85 16.11 -12.37
N GLU A 419 18.42 16.61 -13.52
CA GLU A 419 19.11 17.67 -14.26
C GLU A 419 18.78 19.05 -13.66
N VAL A 420 19.74 19.97 -13.69
CA VAL A 420 19.55 21.31 -13.12
C VAL A 420 18.51 22.08 -13.93
N GLY A 421 17.43 22.49 -13.26
CA GLY A 421 16.34 23.26 -13.87
C GLY A 421 15.22 22.40 -14.45
N GLU A 422 15.44 21.10 -14.58
CA GLU A 422 14.44 20.15 -15.08
C GLU A 422 13.57 19.58 -13.94
N PRO A 423 12.39 19.04 -14.26
CA PRO A 423 11.57 18.35 -13.28
C PRO A 423 12.28 17.12 -12.70
N SER A 424 11.97 16.79 -11.45
CA SER A 424 12.52 15.61 -10.79
C SER A 424 12.06 14.34 -11.50
N LYS A 425 12.97 13.40 -11.76
CA LYS A 425 12.69 12.12 -12.46
C LYS A 425 11.67 11.23 -11.72
N MET A 426 11.36 11.57 -10.46
CA MET A 426 10.43 10.83 -9.58
C MET A 426 9.04 11.44 -9.51
N LEU A 427 8.82 12.56 -10.21
CA LEU A 427 7.48 13.12 -10.34
C LEU A 427 6.58 12.15 -11.06
N ARG A 428 5.37 11.97 -10.52
CA ARG A 428 4.35 11.09 -11.09
C ARG A 428 3.08 11.87 -11.41
N ASN A 429 2.48 11.56 -12.54
CA ASN A 429 1.32 12.25 -13.07
C ASN A 429 0.04 11.39 -13.08
N THR A 430 0.15 10.09 -12.80
CA THR A 430 -0.99 9.19 -12.59
C THR A 430 -1.11 8.79 -11.13
N PHE A 431 -2.33 8.54 -10.67
CA PHE A 431 -2.54 7.94 -9.36
C PHE A 431 -2.38 6.43 -9.40
N THR A 432 -2.97 5.75 -10.40
CA THR A 432 -2.67 4.34 -10.61
C THR A 432 -1.19 4.21 -10.99
N GLY A 433 -0.47 3.36 -10.25
CA GLY A 433 0.95 3.15 -10.48
C GLY A 433 1.25 2.34 -11.75
N THR A 434 2.49 2.44 -12.21
CA THR A 434 2.99 1.64 -13.34
C THR A 434 3.06 0.17 -12.96
N GLU A 435 2.93 -0.72 -13.94
CA GLU A 435 2.98 -2.19 -13.81
C GLU A 435 1.85 -2.81 -12.97
N VAL A 436 0.88 -2.01 -12.52
CA VAL A 436 -0.30 -2.50 -11.79
C VAL A 436 -1.23 -3.29 -12.71
N ALA A 437 -1.47 -2.79 -13.92
CA ALA A 437 -2.36 -3.39 -14.91
C ALA A 437 -1.96 -2.97 -16.32
N GLY A 438 -2.33 -3.77 -17.32
CA GLY A 438 -2.06 -3.45 -18.71
C GLY A 438 -2.58 -4.50 -19.66
N PHE A 439 -2.90 -4.06 -20.88
CA PHE A 439 -3.52 -4.87 -21.92
C PHE A 439 -2.57 -4.94 -23.12
N GLU A 440 -2.27 -6.14 -23.62
CA GLU A 440 -1.39 -6.38 -24.78
C GLU A 440 -0.04 -5.61 -24.72
N GLY A 441 0.56 -5.53 -23.54
CA GLY A 441 1.85 -4.84 -23.32
C GLY A 441 1.74 -3.33 -23.16
N LYS A 442 0.53 -2.75 -23.27
CA LYS A 442 0.26 -1.35 -22.93
C LYS A 442 -0.12 -1.22 -21.46
N ASP A 443 0.76 -0.57 -20.68
CA ASP A 443 0.50 -0.22 -19.29
C ASP A 443 -0.70 0.72 -19.12
N TYR A 444 -1.49 0.53 -18.07
CA TYR A 444 -2.68 1.33 -17.77
C TYR A 444 -2.39 2.85 -17.74
N THR A 445 -1.23 3.28 -17.22
CA THR A 445 -0.87 4.71 -17.16
C THR A 445 -0.81 5.36 -18.54
N LYS A 446 -0.55 4.58 -19.60
CA LYS A 446 -0.60 5.06 -20.98
C LYS A 446 -2.02 5.31 -21.48
N PHE A 447 -3.02 4.57 -20.99
CA PHE A 447 -4.43 4.87 -21.28
C PHE A 447 -4.85 6.21 -20.67
N VAL A 448 -4.40 6.51 -19.45
CA VAL A 448 -4.61 7.83 -18.82
C VAL A 448 -3.93 8.93 -19.63
N SER A 449 -2.72 8.66 -20.14
CA SER A 449 -2.03 9.60 -21.03
C SER A 449 -2.77 9.85 -22.33
N ASP A 450 -3.34 8.82 -22.98
CA ASP A 450 -4.13 9.02 -24.19
C ASP A 450 -5.33 9.95 -23.96
N VAL A 451 -6.03 9.76 -22.83
CA VAL A 451 -7.16 10.62 -22.45
C VAL A 451 -6.68 12.04 -22.23
N TYR A 452 -5.58 12.22 -21.49
CA TYR A 452 -4.97 13.53 -21.29
C TYR A 452 -4.61 14.21 -22.62
N ASP A 453 -3.95 13.48 -23.52
CA ASP A 453 -3.50 13.99 -24.81
C ASP A 453 -4.68 14.43 -25.67
N ASN A 454 -5.74 13.61 -25.73
CA ASN A 454 -6.98 13.94 -26.43
C ASN A 454 -7.66 15.19 -25.85
N LYS A 455 -7.89 15.22 -24.54
CA LYS A 455 -8.64 16.30 -23.87
C LYS A 455 -7.91 17.64 -23.87
N THR A 456 -6.58 17.60 -23.92
CA THR A 456 -5.74 18.81 -23.89
C THR A 456 -5.16 19.20 -25.25
N GLY A 457 -5.41 18.40 -26.30
CA GLY A 457 -4.82 18.60 -27.63
C GLY A 457 -3.29 18.46 -27.61
N THR A 458 -2.73 17.67 -26.70
CA THR A 458 -1.29 17.43 -26.60
C THR A 458 -0.87 16.32 -27.54
N THR A 459 0.27 16.50 -28.21
CA THR A 459 0.93 15.42 -28.94
C THR A 459 2.04 14.85 -28.06
N PRO A 460 2.18 13.52 -27.94
CA PRO A 460 3.30 12.91 -27.23
C PRO A 460 4.64 13.48 -27.72
N PRO A 461 5.65 13.66 -26.83
CA PRO A 461 6.90 14.31 -27.22
C PRO A 461 7.72 13.52 -28.26
N THR A 462 7.62 12.19 -28.25
CA THR A 462 8.32 11.26 -29.14
C THR A 462 7.52 9.96 -29.30
N ASP A 463 7.87 9.10 -30.28
CA ASP A 463 7.22 7.80 -30.48
C ASP A 463 7.37 6.86 -29.27
N ASP A 464 8.47 6.96 -28.51
CA ASP A 464 8.78 6.11 -27.35
C ASP A 464 8.40 6.73 -25.99
N SER A 465 7.85 7.94 -25.95
CA SER A 465 7.45 8.62 -24.70
C SER A 465 5.99 9.02 -24.72
N TYR A 466 5.39 9.16 -23.54
CA TYR A 466 4.00 9.59 -23.38
C TYR A 466 3.92 10.80 -22.44
N SER A 467 2.88 11.60 -22.56
CA SER A 467 2.79 12.90 -21.87
C SER A 467 2.80 12.79 -20.35
N LEU A 468 2.14 11.78 -19.80
CA LEU A 468 2.05 11.57 -18.36
C LEU A 468 3.17 10.71 -17.75
N GLN A 469 4.23 10.43 -18.51
CA GLN A 469 5.37 9.64 -18.02
C GLN A 469 5.99 10.27 -16.76
N ASP A 470 6.49 9.41 -15.86
CA ASP A 470 7.24 9.85 -14.69
C ASP A 470 8.44 10.72 -15.11
N GLY A 471 8.76 11.72 -14.28
CA GLY A 471 9.80 12.71 -14.58
C GLY A 471 9.34 13.95 -15.35
N LYS A 472 8.05 14.05 -15.67
CA LYS A 472 7.45 15.26 -16.28
C LYS A 472 6.57 15.99 -15.26
N ASP A 473 6.50 17.32 -15.37
CA ASP A 473 5.52 18.11 -14.60
C ASP A 473 4.48 18.73 -15.54
N VAL A 474 3.38 18.02 -15.77
CA VAL A 474 2.30 18.48 -16.66
C VAL A 474 1.34 19.47 -16.00
N PHE A 475 1.47 19.69 -14.69
CA PHE A 475 0.59 20.56 -13.92
C PHE A 475 1.17 21.95 -13.73
N LEU A 476 2.45 22.05 -13.35
CA LEU A 476 3.10 23.31 -13.04
C LEU A 476 2.94 24.29 -14.20
N ASP A 477 2.40 25.47 -13.90
CA ASP A 477 2.22 26.59 -14.81
C ASP A 477 1.28 26.32 -16.01
N ASN A 478 0.54 25.21 -15.99
CA ASN A 478 -0.35 24.78 -17.08
C ASN A 478 -1.85 25.06 -16.83
N SER A 479 -2.19 25.96 -15.90
CA SER A 479 -3.59 26.27 -15.54
C SER A 479 -4.45 26.70 -16.74
N GLN A 480 -3.89 27.48 -17.67
CA GLN A 480 -4.62 27.93 -18.85
C GLN A 480 -5.04 26.75 -19.72
N LYS A 481 -4.15 25.77 -19.91
CA LYS A 481 -4.39 24.60 -20.75
C LYS A 481 -5.33 23.60 -20.09
N LEU A 482 -5.12 23.32 -18.80
CA LEU A 482 -5.88 22.31 -18.07
C LEU A 482 -7.26 22.82 -17.59
N TYR A 483 -7.38 24.12 -17.33
CA TYR A 483 -8.54 24.69 -16.65
C TYR A 483 -9.20 25.86 -17.39
N GLY A 484 -8.52 26.45 -18.38
CA GLY A 484 -9.05 27.57 -19.16
C GLY A 484 -8.89 28.95 -18.51
N LYS A 485 -8.30 29.02 -17.30
CA LYS A 485 -7.93 30.28 -16.63
C LYS A 485 -6.44 30.33 -16.39
N SER A 486 -5.83 31.48 -16.64
CA SER A 486 -4.46 31.78 -16.25
C SER A 486 -4.32 31.82 -14.73
N ARG A 487 -3.08 31.75 -14.23
CA ARG A 487 -2.81 31.82 -12.79
C ARG A 487 -3.33 33.12 -12.16
N ASN A 488 -3.23 34.24 -12.87
CA ASN A 488 -3.73 35.52 -12.39
C ASN A 488 -5.26 35.56 -12.34
N GLU A 489 -5.95 35.04 -13.36
CA GLU A 489 -7.41 34.93 -13.34
C GLU A 489 -7.91 34.00 -12.24
N LEU A 490 -7.15 32.93 -11.95
CA LEU A 490 -7.40 32.08 -10.78
C LEU A 490 -7.26 32.85 -9.47
N MET A 491 -6.16 33.58 -9.28
CA MET A 491 -5.97 34.41 -8.08
C MET A 491 -7.07 35.45 -7.90
N ASP A 492 -7.51 36.10 -8.97
CA ASP A 492 -8.61 37.08 -8.95
C ASP A 492 -9.93 36.41 -8.53
N SER A 493 -10.25 35.26 -9.12
CA SER A 493 -11.46 34.50 -8.77
C SER A 493 -11.41 33.98 -7.32
N ILE A 494 -10.23 33.57 -6.85
CA ILE A 494 -10.02 33.16 -5.46
C ILE A 494 -10.24 34.34 -4.51
N ASN A 495 -9.73 35.53 -4.81
CA ASN A 495 -9.98 36.74 -4.01
C ASN A 495 -11.46 37.13 -3.96
N GLN A 496 -12.20 36.95 -5.07
CA GLN A 496 -13.65 37.13 -5.11
C GLN A 496 -14.35 36.09 -4.24
N PHE A 497 -13.94 34.82 -4.31
CA PHE A 497 -14.49 33.75 -3.49
C PHE A 497 -14.24 33.98 -1.99
N ILE A 498 -13.02 34.40 -1.62
CA ILE A 498 -12.63 34.77 -0.26
C ILE A 498 -13.53 35.88 0.27
N SER A 499 -13.73 36.93 -0.54
CA SER A 499 -14.53 38.09 -0.15
C SER A 499 -16.02 37.75 -0.03
N LYS A 500 -16.57 36.99 -0.98
CA LYS A 500 -17.98 36.57 -0.98
C LYS A 500 -18.34 35.69 0.22
N ASN A 501 -17.40 34.84 0.65
CA ASN A 501 -17.61 33.90 1.76
C ASN A 501 -17.05 34.42 3.11
N GLU A 502 -16.58 35.67 3.16
CA GLU A 502 -16.02 36.29 4.37
C GLU A 502 -14.92 35.45 5.05
N LEU A 503 -14.06 34.79 4.25
CA LEU A 503 -13.06 33.87 4.77
C LEU A 503 -11.99 34.58 5.61
N VAL A 504 -11.57 33.95 6.70
CA VAL A 504 -10.56 34.48 7.63
C VAL A 504 -9.20 34.61 6.93
N LYS A 505 -8.67 35.83 6.95
CA LYS A 505 -7.34 36.16 6.43
C LYS A 505 -6.35 36.37 7.57
N ASN A 506 -5.09 36.02 7.34
CA ASN A 506 -3.98 36.37 8.21
C ASN A 506 -3.64 37.87 8.09
N LYS A 507 -2.65 38.32 8.87
CA LYS A 507 -2.18 39.73 8.87
C LYS A 507 -1.71 40.26 7.50
N ASP A 508 -1.31 39.36 6.61
CA ASP A 508 -0.83 39.66 5.26
C ASP A 508 -1.95 39.56 4.21
N GLY A 509 -3.21 39.40 4.65
CA GLY A 509 -4.38 39.33 3.78
C GLY A 509 -4.62 37.98 3.10
N LYS A 510 -3.94 36.91 3.53
CA LYS A 510 -4.02 35.57 2.90
C LYS A 510 -4.83 34.57 3.74
N VAL A 511 -5.56 33.66 3.11
CA VAL A 511 -6.21 32.55 3.82
C VAL A 511 -5.18 31.45 4.09
N LYS A 512 -5.15 30.95 5.33
CA LYS A 512 -4.18 29.92 5.75
C LYS A 512 -4.67 28.52 5.39
N LEU A 513 -3.78 27.68 4.86
CA LEU A 513 -3.94 26.22 4.78
C LEU A 513 -2.82 25.56 5.60
N SER A 514 -3.16 24.63 6.48
CA SER A 514 -2.24 23.85 7.29
C SER A 514 -1.81 22.57 6.55
N PHE A 515 -0.50 22.33 6.50
CA PHE A 515 0.11 21.13 5.94
C PHE A 515 0.71 20.29 7.07
N LEU A 516 0.17 19.10 7.32
CA LEU A 516 0.67 18.23 8.40
C LEU A 516 1.86 17.39 7.91
N LEU A 517 2.99 17.49 8.61
CA LEU A 517 4.22 16.75 8.32
C LEU A 517 4.53 15.72 9.42
N SER A 518 5.10 14.58 9.03
CA SER A 518 5.53 13.55 9.97
C SER A 518 6.81 13.98 10.72
N PRO A 519 6.92 13.76 12.05
CA PRO A 519 8.18 13.97 12.78
C PRO A 519 9.33 13.08 12.27
N SER A 520 9.02 11.89 11.72
CA SER A 520 10.02 11.00 11.12
C SER A 520 10.70 11.59 9.87
N GLY A 521 10.07 12.59 9.24
CA GLY A 521 10.60 13.30 8.07
C GLY A 521 11.53 14.47 8.40
N SER A 522 11.76 14.78 9.68
CA SER A 522 12.40 16.04 10.13
C SER A 522 13.80 16.27 9.56
N VAL A 523 14.58 15.21 9.38
CA VAL A 523 15.94 15.24 8.80
C VAL A 523 16.02 14.71 7.37
N SER A 524 14.88 14.38 6.76
CA SER A 524 14.79 13.76 5.44
C SER A 524 13.84 14.54 4.52
N THR A 525 12.56 14.19 4.47
CA THR A 525 11.58 14.75 3.52
C THR A 525 11.06 16.14 3.90
N ASN A 526 10.95 16.48 5.19
CA ASN A 526 10.33 17.73 5.64
C ASN A 526 11.04 18.99 5.11
N PRO A 527 12.38 19.09 5.08
CA PRO A 527 13.08 20.22 4.46
C PRO A 527 12.67 20.46 3.00
N TYR A 528 12.44 19.39 2.23
CA TYR A 528 12.07 19.46 0.83
C TYR A 528 10.59 19.83 0.64
N VAL A 529 9.69 19.33 1.50
CA VAL A 529 8.29 19.78 1.53
C VAL A 529 8.22 21.28 1.88
N ASN A 530 8.98 21.73 2.89
CA ASN A 530 9.06 23.13 3.26
C ASN A 530 9.62 24.01 2.13
N TYR A 531 10.53 23.49 1.31
CA TYR A 531 11.03 24.20 0.14
C TYR A 531 9.94 24.39 -0.93
N MET A 532 9.13 23.36 -1.19
CA MET A 532 7.95 23.46 -2.06
C MET A 532 6.95 24.51 -1.53
N ILE A 533 6.62 24.44 -0.25
CA ILE A 533 5.71 25.39 0.43
C ILE A 533 6.24 26.83 0.36
N LYS A 534 7.53 27.03 0.66
CA LYS A 534 8.17 28.35 0.57
C LYS A 534 8.11 28.91 -0.84
N THR A 535 8.34 28.07 -1.85
CA THR A 535 8.26 28.46 -3.27
C THR A 535 6.84 28.92 -3.62
N PHE A 536 5.82 28.16 -3.23
CA PHE A 536 4.41 28.52 -3.41
C PHE A 536 4.03 29.83 -2.70
N ASN A 537 4.42 29.99 -1.44
CA ASN A 537 4.10 31.18 -0.65
C ASN A 537 4.79 32.46 -1.15
N SER A 538 5.90 32.32 -1.89
CA SER A 538 6.68 33.44 -2.43
C SER A 538 6.10 34.01 -3.73
N ILE A 539 5.05 33.39 -4.28
CA ILE A 539 4.40 33.89 -5.49
C ILE A 539 3.72 35.23 -5.18
N GLU A 540 3.96 36.21 -6.06
CA GLU A 540 3.41 37.55 -5.96
C GLU A 540 1.87 37.51 -5.93
N ASN A 541 1.26 38.31 -5.07
CA ASN A 541 -0.20 38.41 -4.91
C ASN A 541 -0.93 37.10 -4.59
N ASN A 542 -0.22 36.04 -4.19
CA ASN A 542 -0.84 34.77 -3.83
C ASN A 542 -1.83 34.95 -2.66
N PRO A 543 -3.14 34.67 -2.87
CA PRO A 543 -4.18 34.85 -1.84
C PRO A 543 -4.17 33.76 -0.75
N ILE A 544 -3.34 32.73 -0.92
CA ILE A 544 -3.24 31.58 -0.03
C ILE A 544 -1.86 31.55 0.64
N TYR A 545 -1.83 31.21 1.93
CA TYR A 545 -0.60 30.95 2.67
C TYR A 545 -0.64 29.53 3.22
N VAL A 546 0.32 28.70 2.80
CA VAL A 546 0.45 27.33 3.30
C VAL A 546 1.44 27.31 4.48
N GLU A 547 1.01 26.78 5.62
CA GLU A 547 1.82 26.64 6.83
C GLU A 547 2.03 25.16 7.15
N SER A 548 3.27 24.71 7.18
CA SER A 548 3.60 23.36 7.64
C SER A 548 3.58 23.27 9.16
N THR A 549 3.05 22.17 9.70
CA THR A 549 3.14 21.81 11.13
C THR A 549 3.75 20.44 11.29
N THR A 550 4.57 20.24 12.31
CA THR A 550 5.17 18.94 12.65
C THR A 550 4.88 18.65 14.12
N PRO A 551 4.06 17.63 14.43
CA PRO A 551 3.80 17.17 15.80
C PRO A 551 5.09 16.73 16.51
N VAL A 552 5.07 16.70 17.85
CA VAL A 552 6.27 16.33 18.62
C VAL A 552 6.52 14.83 18.67
N SER A 553 5.49 14.00 18.44
CA SER A 553 5.58 12.55 18.43
C SER A 553 4.81 11.91 17.27
N THR A 554 5.19 10.68 16.93
CA THR A 554 4.51 9.85 15.94
C THR A 554 3.05 9.59 16.33
N ASP A 555 2.77 9.33 17.61
CA ASP A 555 1.41 9.07 18.10
C ASP A 555 0.50 10.28 17.92
N GLU A 556 1.02 11.49 18.18
CA GLU A 556 0.28 12.74 17.94
C GLU A 556 0.04 12.94 16.44
N TYR A 557 1.03 12.65 15.60
CA TYR A 557 0.89 12.69 14.13
C TYR A 557 -0.20 11.74 13.63
N VAL A 558 -0.18 10.47 14.05
CA VAL A 558 -1.20 9.48 13.68
C VAL A 558 -2.58 9.93 14.15
N THR A 559 -2.70 10.41 15.39
CA THR A 559 -3.97 10.91 15.95
C THR A 559 -4.52 12.08 15.14
N LYS A 560 -3.68 13.08 14.81
CA LYS A 560 -4.08 14.23 14.00
C LYS A 560 -4.46 13.83 12.57
N ALA A 561 -3.70 12.92 11.97
CA ALA A 561 -3.96 12.41 10.62
C ALA A 561 -5.31 11.69 10.55
N GLN A 562 -5.54 10.71 11.44
CA GLN A 562 -6.80 9.96 11.49
C GLN A 562 -8.01 10.85 11.82
N SER A 563 -7.82 11.85 12.68
CA SER A 563 -8.87 12.82 13.00
C SER A 563 -9.15 13.80 11.86
N GLY A 564 -8.24 13.97 10.89
CA GLY A 564 -8.36 14.98 9.83
C GLY A 564 -8.09 16.40 10.35
N LYS A 565 -7.13 16.59 11.25
CA LYS A 565 -6.73 17.89 11.82
C LYS A 565 -5.63 18.56 10.98
N PHE A 566 -5.93 18.79 9.70
CA PHE A 566 -5.05 19.40 8.70
C PHE A 566 -5.89 19.85 7.49
N ASP A 567 -5.31 20.66 6.59
CA ASP A 567 -5.94 21.03 5.31
C ASP A 567 -5.27 20.34 4.12
N LEU A 568 -3.94 20.13 4.19
CA LEU A 568 -3.12 19.44 3.20
C LEU A 568 -2.35 18.28 3.84
N PHE A 569 -2.28 17.15 3.16
CA PHE A 569 -1.59 15.95 3.65
C PHE A 569 -1.00 15.14 2.50
N ILE A 570 0.11 14.44 2.73
CA ILE A 570 0.69 13.50 1.77
C ILE A 570 0.42 12.08 2.26
N SER A 571 -0.21 11.27 1.42
CA SER A 571 -0.28 9.82 1.59
C SER A 571 -0.15 9.14 0.24
N GLY A 572 0.09 7.84 0.24
CA GLY A 572 0.18 7.04 -0.97
C GLY A 572 -0.47 5.68 -0.82
N TRP A 573 -0.72 5.06 -1.97
CA TRP A 573 -1.29 3.72 -2.09
C TRP A 573 -0.32 2.82 -2.84
N SER A 574 -0.34 1.54 -2.51
CA SER A 574 0.26 0.45 -3.28
C SER A 574 -0.86 -0.53 -3.64
N PRO A 575 -0.82 -1.21 -4.79
CA PRO A 575 -1.93 -2.07 -5.19
C PRO A 575 -2.17 -3.19 -4.18
N ASP A 576 -3.41 -3.39 -3.78
CA ASP A 576 -3.83 -4.61 -3.07
C ASP A 576 -3.88 -5.80 -4.05
N TYR A 577 -4.24 -5.54 -5.31
CA TYR A 577 -4.43 -6.52 -6.37
C TYR A 577 -4.14 -5.90 -7.75
N LYS A 578 -3.99 -6.75 -8.77
CA LYS A 578 -3.52 -6.39 -10.13
C LYS A 578 -4.64 -5.83 -11.01
N ASP A 579 -5.22 -4.69 -10.62
CA ASP A 579 -6.26 -3.99 -11.38
C ASP A 579 -6.32 -2.49 -11.01
N PRO A 580 -6.68 -1.57 -11.94
CA PRO A 580 -6.76 -0.14 -11.63
C PRO A 580 -7.79 0.17 -10.53
N SER A 581 -8.85 -0.64 -10.38
CA SER A 581 -9.84 -0.45 -9.31
C SER A 581 -9.21 -0.50 -7.90
N SER A 582 -8.07 -1.18 -7.73
CA SER A 582 -7.31 -1.17 -6.47
C SER A 582 -6.88 0.24 -6.05
N PHE A 583 -6.70 1.15 -7.01
CA PHE A 583 -6.46 2.57 -6.75
C PHE A 583 -7.77 3.37 -6.81
N LEU A 584 -8.56 3.22 -7.87
CA LEU A 584 -9.69 4.11 -8.13
C LEU A 584 -10.78 4.07 -7.05
N GLU A 585 -11.07 2.89 -6.50
CA GLU A 585 -12.08 2.71 -5.43
C GLU A 585 -11.69 3.45 -4.14
N THR A 586 -10.39 3.64 -3.88
CA THR A 586 -9.91 4.34 -2.69
C THR A 586 -10.38 5.80 -2.64
N GLN A 587 -10.68 6.40 -3.79
CA GLN A 587 -11.12 7.78 -3.96
C GLN A 587 -12.66 7.94 -3.94
N PHE A 588 -13.43 6.86 -3.80
CA PHE A 588 -14.88 6.92 -3.73
C PHE A 588 -15.37 7.80 -2.58
N LEU A 589 -16.61 8.28 -2.69
CA LEU A 589 -17.31 8.85 -1.55
C LEU A 589 -17.50 7.76 -0.49
N GLY A 590 -16.79 7.85 0.64
CA GLY A 590 -16.71 6.77 1.61
C GLY A 590 -15.66 5.69 1.35
N GLY A 591 -14.78 5.87 0.36
CA GLY A 591 -13.63 4.99 0.11
C GLY A 591 -12.54 5.10 1.18
N ALA A 592 -11.46 4.34 1.00
CA ALA A 592 -10.34 4.23 1.96
C ALA A 592 -9.70 5.58 2.33
N TYR A 593 -9.68 6.56 1.40
CA TYR A 593 -9.13 7.89 1.67
C TYR A 593 -10.10 8.88 2.32
N SER A 594 -11.33 8.48 2.62
CA SER A 594 -12.37 9.37 3.16
C SER A 594 -11.96 10.09 4.46
N ASN A 595 -11.11 9.48 5.30
CA ASN A 595 -10.59 10.12 6.50
C ASN A 595 -9.59 11.25 6.22
N TYR A 596 -8.84 11.15 5.11
CA TYR A 596 -7.80 12.12 4.74
C TYR A 596 -8.33 13.27 3.88
N ASN A 597 -9.31 13.00 3.01
CA ASN A 597 -9.98 14.03 2.22
C ASN A 597 -11.22 14.62 2.93
N GLY A 598 -11.72 13.98 3.98
CA GLY A 598 -12.86 14.48 4.76
C GLY A 598 -14.22 14.35 4.06
N ASN A 599 -14.33 13.59 2.97
CA ASN A 599 -15.56 13.56 2.15
C ASN A 599 -16.79 13.04 2.91
N THR A 600 -16.66 12.02 3.77
CA THR A 600 -17.75 11.50 4.63
C THR A 600 -18.04 12.38 5.84
N LYS A 601 -17.12 13.30 6.17
CA LYS A 601 -17.34 14.31 7.21
C LYS A 601 -18.10 15.49 6.62
N LEU A 602 -17.75 15.92 5.40
CA LEU A 602 -18.43 17.00 4.68
C LEU A 602 -19.80 16.60 4.15
N PHE A 603 -19.90 15.43 3.51
CA PHE A 603 -21.12 14.92 2.89
C PHE A 603 -21.73 13.83 3.77
N LYS A 604 -22.72 14.21 4.58
CA LYS A 604 -23.43 13.29 5.47
C LYS A 604 -24.61 12.68 4.73
N LYS A 605 -24.68 11.35 4.72
CA LYS A 605 -25.80 10.66 4.10
C LYS A 605 -27.08 10.85 4.92
N LYS A 606 -28.19 11.21 4.27
CA LYS A 606 -29.52 11.33 4.87
C LYS A 606 -30.10 9.94 5.14
N GLY A 607 -30.55 9.72 6.37
CA GLY A 607 -31.08 8.41 6.81
C GLY A 607 -29.98 7.39 7.10
N GLU A 608 -30.04 6.74 8.27
CA GLU A 608 -29.00 5.82 8.76
C GLU A 608 -29.00 4.42 8.13
N THR A 609 -29.16 4.32 6.81
CA THR A 609 -28.86 3.08 6.08
C THR A 609 -27.64 3.28 5.21
N LYS A 610 -26.48 2.78 5.70
CA LYS A 610 -25.35 2.42 4.84
C LYS A 610 -25.94 1.56 3.72
N SER A 611 -26.03 2.09 2.50
CA SER A 611 -26.67 1.36 1.41
C SER A 611 -25.66 0.40 0.83
N ASN A 612 -26.17 -0.71 0.34
CA ASN A 612 -25.46 -1.63 -0.54
C ASN A 612 -24.64 -0.83 -1.56
N LEU A 613 -23.38 -1.21 -1.72
CA LEU A 613 -22.42 -0.68 -2.70
C LEU A 613 -22.91 -0.80 -4.16
N THR A 614 -24.06 -1.45 -4.39
CA THR A 614 -24.62 -1.79 -5.70
C THR A 614 -25.67 -0.82 -6.23
N LYS A 615 -26.07 0.22 -5.48
CA LYS A 615 -27.02 1.23 -5.97
C LYS A 615 -26.33 2.58 -6.18
N ALA A 616 -26.48 3.13 -7.38
CA ALA A 616 -26.03 4.48 -7.70
C ALA A 616 -26.53 5.47 -6.64
N ILE A 617 -25.62 6.28 -6.12
CA ILE A 617 -25.90 7.29 -5.10
C ILE A 617 -26.31 8.61 -5.77
N SER A 618 -27.20 9.37 -5.13
CA SER A 618 -27.69 10.66 -5.62
C SER A 618 -27.28 11.82 -4.72
N VAL A 619 -27.17 13.03 -5.27
CA VAL A 619 -26.94 14.27 -4.50
C VAL A 619 -27.98 14.44 -3.40
N ASP A 620 -29.23 14.06 -3.69
CA ASP A 620 -30.35 14.14 -2.74
C ASP A 620 -30.17 13.24 -1.52
N ASP A 621 -29.32 12.21 -1.62
CA ASP A 621 -29.01 11.31 -0.52
C ASP A 621 -28.09 11.95 0.53
N TYR A 622 -27.56 13.15 0.28
CA TYR A 622 -26.58 13.78 1.17
C TYR A 622 -27.00 15.19 1.63
N GLU A 623 -26.59 15.52 2.86
CA GLU A 623 -26.54 16.87 3.41
C GLU A 623 -25.08 17.31 3.57
N ILE A 624 -24.84 18.62 3.49
CA ILE A 624 -23.50 19.20 3.59
C ILE A 624 -23.31 19.75 5.00
N ALA A 625 -22.35 19.21 5.75
CA ALA A 625 -22.17 19.41 7.20
C ALA A 625 -21.76 20.84 7.64
N PHE A 626 -21.76 21.84 6.74
CA PHE A 626 -21.41 23.25 7.01
C PHE A 626 -22.26 24.27 6.24
N SER A 627 -23.58 24.09 6.18
CA SER A 627 -24.49 25.16 5.72
C SER A 627 -24.67 26.30 6.74
N ALA A 628 -23.80 26.42 7.75
CA ALA A 628 -23.96 27.26 8.95
C ALA A 628 -23.79 28.78 8.75
N THR A 629 -24.00 29.27 7.53
CA THR A 629 -24.47 30.64 7.31
C THR A 629 -25.77 30.54 6.52
N ASN A 630 -26.85 31.10 7.07
CA ASN A 630 -28.26 30.96 6.71
C ASN A 630 -28.68 31.26 5.24
N ASN A 631 -27.80 31.16 4.24
CA ASN A 631 -28.19 31.28 2.83
C ASN A 631 -27.23 30.68 1.79
N ASP A 632 -26.27 29.81 2.14
CA ASP A 632 -25.41 29.24 1.10
C ASP A 632 -25.22 27.73 1.25
N ASN A 633 -26.19 27.02 0.69
CA ASN A 633 -25.90 25.85 -0.15
C ASN A 633 -24.97 26.27 -1.29
N SER A 634 -23.73 26.70 -0.97
CA SER A 634 -22.81 27.30 -1.93
C SER A 634 -22.64 26.35 -3.10
N SER A 635 -22.80 26.85 -4.32
CA SER A 635 -22.63 26.06 -5.55
C SER A 635 -21.38 25.18 -5.47
N ALA A 636 -20.25 25.72 -4.99
CA ALA A 636 -18.98 25.00 -4.89
C ALA A 636 -19.04 23.66 -4.11
N ALA A 637 -19.76 23.60 -2.99
CA ALA A 637 -19.89 22.37 -2.20
C ALA A 637 -20.77 21.33 -2.89
N LYS A 638 -21.82 21.80 -3.59
CA LYS A 638 -22.69 20.94 -4.41
C LYS A 638 -21.96 20.45 -5.66
N ASP A 639 -21.24 21.33 -6.36
CA ASP A 639 -20.41 20.98 -7.52
C ASP A 639 -19.36 19.93 -7.12
N LEU A 640 -18.77 20.06 -5.92
CA LEU A 640 -17.83 19.09 -5.37
C LEU A 640 -18.50 17.74 -5.06
N LEU A 641 -19.69 17.76 -4.44
CA LEU A 641 -20.47 16.55 -4.18
C LEU A 641 -20.85 15.84 -5.49
N GLU A 642 -21.33 16.60 -6.47
CA GLU A 642 -21.68 16.10 -7.81
C GLU A 642 -20.47 15.48 -8.51
N ALA A 643 -19.30 16.13 -8.46
CA ALA A 643 -18.06 15.57 -9.01
C ALA A 643 -17.72 14.20 -8.37
N TRP A 644 -17.82 14.10 -7.05
CA TRP A 644 -17.54 12.86 -6.33
C TRP A 644 -18.55 11.75 -6.59
N ILE A 645 -19.84 12.09 -6.63
CA ILE A 645 -20.92 11.16 -6.95
C ILE A 645 -20.79 10.65 -8.37
N ASN A 646 -20.49 11.54 -9.33
CA ASN A 646 -20.27 11.16 -10.72
C ASN A 646 -19.08 10.21 -10.84
N TYR A 647 -17.94 10.53 -10.21
CA TYR A 647 -16.77 9.65 -10.18
C TYR A 647 -17.10 8.28 -9.56
N THR A 648 -17.75 8.26 -8.39
CA THR A 648 -18.10 7.03 -7.67
C THR A 648 -19.05 6.17 -8.51
N ASN A 649 -20.17 6.72 -8.98
CA ASN A 649 -21.17 5.97 -9.74
C ASN A 649 -20.61 5.44 -11.07
N LYS A 650 -19.90 6.28 -11.84
CA LYS A 650 -19.36 5.86 -13.14
C LYS A 650 -18.28 4.79 -12.97
N THR A 651 -17.37 4.97 -12.01
CA THR A 651 -16.32 3.98 -11.77
C THR A 651 -16.91 2.65 -11.31
N SER A 652 -17.88 2.66 -10.37
CA SER A 652 -18.57 1.45 -9.94
C SER A 652 -19.35 0.76 -11.07
N ASP A 653 -19.98 1.54 -11.96
CA ASP A 653 -20.71 1.00 -13.11
C ASP A 653 -19.77 0.33 -14.12
N ILE A 654 -18.66 0.98 -14.46
CA ILE A 654 -17.60 0.41 -15.32
C ILE A 654 -17.11 -0.91 -14.73
N ASP A 655 -16.80 -0.90 -13.45
CA ASP A 655 -16.25 -2.03 -12.74
C ASP A 655 -17.23 -3.22 -12.62
N ALA A 656 -18.53 -2.95 -12.48
CA ALA A 656 -19.56 -3.98 -12.41
C ALA A 656 -19.98 -4.54 -13.78
N ASN A 657 -20.01 -3.70 -14.82
CA ASN A 657 -20.73 -4.01 -16.06
C ASN A 657 -19.84 -4.15 -17.31
N ILE A 658 -18.60 -3.66 -17.30
CA ILE A 658 -17.68 -3.80 -18.44
C ILE A 658 -16.67 -4.92 -18.14
N THR A 659 -16.75 -6.02 -18.89
CA THR A 659 -15.86 -7.19 -18.70
C THR A 659 -14.71 -7.25 -19.70
N GLU A 660 -14.81 -6.56 -20.84
CA GLU A 660 -13.73 -6.49 -21.82
C GLU A 660 -12.62 -5.57 -21.29
N GLU A 661 -11.41 -6.11 -21.16
CA GLU A 661 -10.32 -5.50 -20.41
C GLU A 661 -9.85 -4.17 -21.02
N GLN A 662 -9.68 -4.11 -22.35
CA GLN A 662 -9.21 -2.90 -23.01
C GLN A 662 -10.21 -1.74 -22.85
N GLU A 663 -11.50 -2.01 -23.05
CA GLU A 663 -12.57 -1.05 -22.91
C GLU A 663 -12.74 -0.62 -21.45
N ARG A 664 -12.66 -1.56 -20.50
CA ARG A 664 -12.68 -1.25 -19.06
C ARG A 664 -11.55 -0.30 -18.68
N TYR A 665 -10.33 -0.54 -19.17
CA TYR A 665 -9.17 0.32 -18.88
C TYR A 665 -9.29 1.72 -19.52
N LYS A 666 -9.83 1.83 -20.75
CA LYS A 666 -10.14 3.15 -21.34
C LYS A 666 -11.14 3.94 -20.48
N ASN A 667 -12.22 3.29 -20.05
CA ASN A 667 -13.27 3.94 -19.27
C ASN A 667 -12.80 4.34 -17.86
N PHE A 668 -11.99 3.49 -17.21
CA PHE A 668 -11.31 3.84 -15.96
C PHE A 668 -10.35 5.01 -16.15
N ALA A 669 -9.59 5.05 -17.24
CA ALA A 669 -8.66 6.15 -17.52
C ALA A 669 -9.37 7.51 -17.65
N GLU A 670 -10.58 7.53 -18.23
CA GLU A 670 -11.43 8.72 -18.25
C GLU A 670 -11.83 9.18 -16.84
N GLN A 671 -12.12 8.25 -15.91
CA GLN A 671 -12.46 8.61 -14.53
C GLN A 671 -11.25 9.12 -13.76
N GLU A 672 -10.08 8.49 -13.91
CA GLU A 672 -8.84 8.98 -13.29
C GLU A 672 -8.47 10.38 -13.81
N TYR A 673 -8.56 10.60 -15.13
CA TYR A 673 -8.36 11.91 -15.73
C TYR A 673 -9.35 12.95 -15.16
N SER A 674 -10.64 12.62 -15.12
CA SER A 674 -11.66 13.54 -14.61
C SER A 674 -11.42 13.93 -13.14
N PHE A 675 -10.97 12.99 -12.31
CA PHE A 675 -10.70 13.22 -10.89
C PHE A 675 -9.51 14.17 -10.65
N PHE A 676 -8.40 13.96 -11.37
CA PHE A 676 -7.15 14.70 -11.10
C PHE A 676 -6.93 15.92 -12.02
N TYR A 677 -7.45 15.90 -13.24
CA TYR A 677 -7.20 16.94 -14.26
C TYR A 677 -8.42 17.80 -14.59
N GLU A 678 -9.65 17.29 -14.43
CA GLU A 678 -10.85 18.11 -14.66
C GLU A 678 -11.38 18.72 -13.37
N THR A 679 -11.43 17.95 -12.27
CA THR A 679 -12.05 18.36 -11.00
C THR A 679 -11.04 18.77 -9.92
N PHE A 680 -9.77 18.39 -10.11
CA PHE A 680 -8.64 18.69 -9.24
C PHE A 680 -8.87 18.29 -7.79
N ILE A 681 -9.56 17.17 -7.51
CA ILE A 681 -9.93 16.80 -6.13
C ILE A 681 -8.70 16.41 -5.29
N GLY A 682 -7.64 15.92 -5.92
CA GLY A 682 -6.32 15.75 -5.34
C GLY A 682 -5.23 16.06 -6.37
N LEU A 683 -3.96 15.89 -5.97
CA LEU A 683 -2.82 16.14 -6.85
C LEU A 683 -1.85 14.94 -6.82
N PRO A 684 -1.66 14.20 -7.93
CA PRO A 684 -0.59 13.23 -8.05
C PRO A 684 0.77 13.88 -7.81
N LEU A 685 1.66 13.19 -7.10
CA LEU A 685 2.89 13.80 -6.61
C LEU A 685 4.13 13.03 -7.04
N TYR A 686 4.31 11.80 -6.58
CA TYR A 686 5.57 11.06 -6.81
C TYR A 686 5.43 9.54 -6.68
N THR A 687 6.42 8.84 -7.24
CA THR A 687 6.79 7.46 -6.88
C THR A 687 8.07 7.46 -6.04
N ARG A 688 8.27 6.42 -5.22
CA ARG A 688 9.51 6.19 -4.47
C ARG A 688 10.54 5.36 -5.24
N ALA A 689 10.15 4.71 -6.34
CA ALA A 689 11.05 3.90 -7.14
C ALA A 689 11.82 4.74 -8.17
N MET A 690 13.15 4.80 -8.02
CA MET A 690 14.02 5.37 -9.06
C MET A 690 13.91 4.55 -10.36
N PRO A 691 14.16 5.15 -11.53
CA PRO A 691 14.16 4.44 -12.82
C PRO A 691 15.02 3.16 -12.79
N ILE A 692 16.11 3.18 -12.04
CA ILE A 692 16.99 2.06 -11.73
C ILE A 692 17.22 2.07 -10.22
N THR A 693 16.63 1.12 -9.51
CA THR A 693 16.85 0.97 -8.07
C THR A 693 18.04 0.04 -7.84
N TRP A 694 19.17 0.62 -7.44
CA TRP A 694 20.38 -0.13 -7.09
C TRP A 694 20.36 -0.61 -5.64
N THR A 695 20.73 -1.87 -5.47
CA THR A 695 20.78 -2.57 -4.19
C THR A 695 22.14 -3.20 -3.99
N VAL A 696 22.59 -3.21 -2.73
CA VAL A 696 23.72 -4.03 -2.29
C VAL A 696 23.21 -4.96 -1.20
N SER A 697 23.31 -6.27 -1.44
CA SER A 697 22.76 -7.25 -0.52
C SER A 697 23.43 -8.61 -0.68
N ASN A 698 23.50 -9.35 0.43
CA ASN A 698 23.81 -10.77 0.41
C ASN A 698 22.60 -11.62 -0.05
N LEU A 699 21.39 -11.07 -0.07
CA LEU A 699 20.22 -11.73 -0.65
C LEU A 699 20.44 -11.94 -2.16
N ILE A 700 20.21 -13.15 -2.65
CA ILE A 700 20.34 -13.46 -4.07
C ILE A 700 19.18 -12.77 -4.84
N PRO A 701 19.47 -12.03 -5.93
CA PRO A 701 18.45 -11.35 -6.74
C PRO A 701 17.38 -12.35 -7.22
N TYR A 702 16.12 -11.93 -7.22
CA TYR A 702 14.98 -12.77 -7.65
C TYR A 702 14.90 -14.15 -6.97
N SER A 703 15.51 -14.35 -5.78
CA SER A 703 15.29 -15.58 -4.98
C SER A 703 13.96 -15.59 -4.22
N LYS A 704 13.24 -14.47 -4.23
CA LYS A 704 11.88 -14.31 -3.69
C LYS A 704 11.04 -13.51 -4.67
N SER A 705 9.74 -13.40 -4.41
CA SER A 705 8.87 -12.51 -5.17
C SER A 705 9.19 -11.03 -4.97
N TYR A 706 9.02 -10.27 -6.04
CA TYR A 706 9.09 -8.81 -6.09
C TYR A 706 7.80 -8.19 -6.64
N GLU A 707 6.71 -8.96 -6.66
CA GLU A 707 5.41 -8.42 -7.07
C GLU A 707 4.90 -7.38 -6.09
N ALA A 708 4.36 -6.30 -6.65
CA ALA A 708 3.99 -5.11 -5.87
C ALA A 708 2.60 -5.20 -5.24
N PHE A 709 1.81 -6.20 -5.63
CA PHE A 709 0.46 -6.43 -5.12
C PHE A 709 0.42 -7.48 -4.01
N GLY A 710 -0.64 -7.44 -3.21
CA GLY A 710 -0.82 -8.30 -2.04
C GLY A 710 0.34 -8.17 -1.06
N THR A 711 0.79 -9.30 -0.52
CA THR A 711 1.84 -9.33 0.52
C THR A 711 3.12 -10.06 0.11
N ALA A 712 3.21 -10.50 -1.14
CA ALA A 712 4.31 -11.35 -1.60
C ALA A 712 5.69 -10.70 -1.46
N GLN A 713 5.81 -9.39 -1.70
CA GLN A 713 7.05 -8.62 -1.51
C GLN A 713 7.63 -8.69 -0.10
N TYR A 714 6.80 -8.91 0.94
CA TYR A 714 7.23 -8.98 2.34
C TYR A 714 7.62 -10.39 2.79
N SER A 715 7.26 -11.41 2.02
CA SER A 715 7.56 -12.81 2.32
C SER A 715 9.01 -13.16 1.94
N TYR A 716 9.71 -13.84 2.86
CA TYR A 716 11.05 -14.42 2.64
C TYR A 716 10.99 -15.92 2.33
N TYR A 717 9.82 -16.46 2.03
CA TYR A 717 9.72 -17.77 1.39
C TYR A 717 10.53 -17.78 0.06
N GLY A 718 11.29 -18.84 -0.19
CA GLY A 718 12.18 -18.97 -1.36
C GLY A 718 13.51 -18.22 -1.24
N ALA A 719 13.57 -17.14 -0.45
CA ALA A 719 14.73 -16.26 -0.34
C ALA A 719 16.02 -17.02 0.01
N LYS A 720 17.12 -16.69 -0.67
CA LYS A 720 18.44 -17.30 -0.47
C LYS A 720 19.49 -16.24 -0.20
N ILE A 721 20.40 -16.52 0.74
CA ILE A 721 21.49 -15.61 1.11
C ILE A 721 22.83 -16.22 0.68
N SER A 722 23.61 -15.42 -0.02
CA SER A 722 24.99 -15.71 -0.38
C SER A 722 25.93 -15.42 0.79
N GLN A 723 26.88 -16.31 1.07
CA GLN A 723 27.87 -16.12 2.13
C GLN A 723 28.75 -14.87 1.91
N LYS A 724 28.99 -14.51 0.66
CA LYS A 724 29.70 -13.30 0.24
C LYS A 724 28.88 -12.61 -0.84
N LEU A 725 29.02 -11.30 -0.96
CA LEU A 725 28.43 -10.55 -2.06
C LEU A 725 28.89 -11.15 -3.39
N TRP A 726 27.96 -11.25 -4.34
CA TRP A 726 28.28 -11.66 -5.70
C TRP A 726 28.98 -10.52 -6.43
N THR A 727 29.96 -10.90 -7.26
CA THR A 727 30.59 -9.99 -8.22
C THR A 727 29.63 -9.63 -9.34
N ARG A 728 29.91 -8.54 -10.06
CA ARG A 728 29.09 -8.12 -11.19
C ARG A 728 29.00 -9.18 -12.28
N GLU A 729 30.08 -9.92 -12.51
CA GLU A 729 30.10 -11.05 -13.46
C GLU A 729 29.10 -12.13 -13.04
N GLN A 730 29.13 -12.56 -11.77
CA GLN A 730 28.20 -13.55 -11.24
C GLN A 730 26.74 -13.08 -11.29
N ILE A 731 26.50 -11.80 -10.97
CA ILE A 731 25.17 -11.17 -11.06
C ILE A 731 24.69 -11.17 -12.52
N ASN A 732 25.52 -10.73 -13.46
CA ASN A 732 25.16 -10.64 -14.87
C ASN A 732 24.88 -12.02 -15.48
N ASP A 733 25.68 -13.03 -15.14
CA ASP A 733 25.46 -14.41 -15.59
C ASP A 733 24.13 -14.96 -15.06
N PHE A 734 23.85 -14.75 -13.76
CA PHE A 734 22.57 -15.12 -13.17
C PHE A 734 21.40 -14.40 -13.85
N MET A 735 21.48 -13.08 -14.00
CA MET A 735 20.42 -12.28 -14.59
C MET A 735 20.16 -12.63 -16.05
N LYS A 736 21.19 -13.02 -16.81
CA LYS A 736 21.03 -13.52 -18.17
C LYS A 736 20.18 -14.79 -18.20
N THR A 737 20.48 -15.77 -17.34
CA THR A 737 19.69 -17.00 -17.21
C THR A 737 18.27 -16.71 -16.71
N PHE A 738 18.13 -15.89 -15.65
CA PHE A 738 16.82 -15.51 -15.11
C PHE A 738 15.94 -14.84 -16.18
N ASN A 739 16.49 -13.88 -16.93
CA ASN A 739 15.74 -13.17 -17.97
C ASN A 739 15.38 -14.09 -19.15
N GLN A 740 16.21 -15.08 -19.47
CA GLN A 740 15.86 -16.09 -20.46
C GLN A 740 14.71 -16.97 -19.96
N ASN A 741 14.81 -17.53 -18.75
CA ASN A 741 13.77 -18.35 -18.16
C ASN A 741 12.46 -17.56 -18.02
N LYS A 742 12.53 -16.29 -17.61
CA LYS A 742 11.36 -15.42 -17.52
C LYS A 742 10.67 -15.25 -18.87
N LYS A 743 11.41 -15.05 -19.96
CA LYS A 743 10.82 -14.98 -21.31
C LYS A 743 10.13 -16.29 -21.72
N GLU A 744 10.72 -17.42 -21.35
CA GLU A 744 10.12 -18.74 -21.59
C GLU A 744 8.84 -18.93 -20.76
N VAL A 745 8.85 -18.49 -19.50
CA VAL A 745 7.68 -18.47 -18.60
C VAL A 745 6.58 -17.53 -19.08
N ASP A 746 6.93 -16.32 -19.54
CA ASP A 746 5.97 -15.34 -20.05
C ASP A 746 5.33 -15.81 -21.37
N ALA A 747 6.01 -16.70 -22.12
CA ALA A 747 5.49 -17.32 -23.33
C ALA A 747 4.66 -18.59 -23.05
N ASP A 748 5.09 -19.39 -22.07
CA ASP A 748 4.38 -20.57 -21.58
C ASP A 748 4.54 -20.67 -20.06
N TRP A 749 3.46 -20.32 -19.36
CA TRP A 749 3.36 -20.27 -17.91
C TRP A 749 3.68 -21.61 -17.21
N THR A 750 3.61 -22.72 -17.93
CA THR A 750 3.86 -24.08 -17.40
C THR A 750 5.33 -24.47 -17.38
N THR A 751 6.20 -23.75 -18.11
CA THR A 751 7.64 -24.01 -18.17
C THR A 751 8.35 -23.67 -16.85
N HIS A 752 9.55 -24.22 -16.60
CA HIS A 752 10.35 -23.93 -15.40
C HIS A 752 9.60 -24.12 -14.08
N ARG A 753 8.67 -25.08 -14.02
CA ARG A 753 8.06 -25.56 -12.77
C ARG A 753 8.85 -26.73 -12.17
N GLU A 754 9.60 -27.45 -13.00
CA GLU A 754 10.43 -28.58 -12.62
C GLU A 754 11.55 -28.12 -11.66
N GLY A 755 11.36 -28.34 -10.36
CA GLY A 755 12.29 -27.91 -9.31
C GLY A 755 11.72 -26.88 -8.33
N ILE A 756 10.50 -26.41 -8.56
CA ILE A 756 9.81 -25.50 -7.66
C ILE A 756 8.77 -26.28 -6.84
N VAL A 757 9.08 -26.50 -5.56
CA VAL A 757 8.34 -27.38 -4.62
C VAL A 757 6.83 -27.11 -4.59
N HIS A 758 6.40 -25.87 -4.81
CA HIS A 758 4.99 -25.52 -4.71
C HIS A 758 4.15 -25.90 -5.93
N TRP A 759 4.76 -26.32 -7.04
CA TRP A 759 4.08 -26.83 -8.24
C TRP A 759 4.07 -28.36 -8.36
N LEU A 760 4.88 -29.04 -7.54
CA LEU A 760 4.97 -30.50 -7.42
C LEU A 760 4.03 -30.98 -6.30
#